data_AF-A0A964NH27-F1
#
_entry.id   AF-A0A964NH27-F1
#
_cell.length_a   1.000
_cell.length_b   1.000
_cell.length_c   1.000
_cell.angle_alpha   90.00
_cell.angle_beta   90.00
_cell.angle_gamma   90.00
#
_symmetry.space_group_name_H-M   'P 1'
#
loop_
_entity.id
_entity.type
_entity.pdbx_description
1 polymer ?
#
loop_
_entity_poly.entity_id
_entity_poly.type
_entity_poly.pdbx_seq_one_letter_code
_entity_poly.pdbx_strand_id
1 'polypeptide(L)'
;MNRKTSLLAVAAIGLTASACRETPTAKRDHDFSTREIGLRAFDDCDTLLAYYQSEAIADLERMGYSGQGVGRAVPLFGAEDTSDPTAQPQAPGEASNGAAEHSGTNVQERGVDEPDLVKTDGEYVYVVRNGQLLIYGKADLSLVGALPFTGDPHALFIDGDRALVLGNAYDAPVGFEVPEHQRYASRVVLSIVDLSNRAAPSLLRETIVDGTLIDARLTGHTARIVIHHYPILVPVDFPQGGINEPFDGGGMSSGGSSGGSAREPSMPTPAEPPMDEAASPLSREIADDSGEPVDYLALLTAAIRETRIDDWLPQSRTRAGEVIGTSRTVACENVSRPGERSGSETTVILSIDLRNPDRVMNDPGVVTSTQGIYATGDALFIATANWRDVFFAGGVDVVVGIGVVEPGRQPEPADADAESPPSEPTDEVPMAQVAEESADGEVIDNREATQLHRLALPGDGLPAVYEASGRVHGRPLNAFSFDLHEGHLRVATTEHPMGEGTIETNETRVFVLDDGLEVSGRTSPLAPGEDIFAVRFEGDHGFVVTFEQKDPLFTIDLSTPSAPEVVGELSVTGYSTYLQVLDESHLLGVGVAADEQGIQSGLQVSIFDISNFASPELAHSLEIGGAYSDANYNYHALTLWGDRLLLPINAYSEAGQVDGLQVLRVDTDDGIAELGLISHDDLVPGDDYPHVERSVIIGDGIYSVSTVGIIASGMEALEERAHAVFPSDPAPSGGGGGGFIEGGPTGIDREGKPTEPAPSEDAPQ
;
A
#
# COMPACT_ATOMS: atom_id res chain seq x y z
N MET A 1 80.37 -56.26 0.39
CA MET A 1 80.65 -56.03 -1.05
C MET A 1 79.44 -55.36 -1.70
N ASN A 2 79.66 -54.58 -2.77
CA ASN A 2 78.81 -54.35 -3.96
C ASN A 2 77.28 -54.12 -3.77
N ARG A 3 76.64 -53.06 -4.29
CA ARG A 3 77.05 -52.08 -5.34
C ARG A 3 76.63 -50.64 -5.01
N LYS A 4 77.55 -49.71 -5.33
CA LYS A 4 77.42 -48.36 -5.94
C LYS A 4 76.02 -47.69 -5.96
N THR A 5 75.75 -46.47 -5.44
CA THR A 5 76.43 -45.14 -5.38
C THR A 5 76.01 -44.12 -6.46
N SER A 6 75.43 -43.02 -5.96
CA SER A 6 75.62 -41.61 -6.38
C SER A 6 74.82 -40.98 -7.53
N LEU A 7 74.57 -39.68 -7.32
CA LEU A 7 73.78 -38.73 -8.10
C LEU A 7 74.41 -38.37 -9.46
N LEU A 8 73.59 -37.94 -10.43
CA LEU A 8 73.58 -36.54 -10.88
C LEU A 8 72.22 -36.16 -11.51
N ALA A 9 71.96 -34.86 -11.71
CA ALA A 9 70.68 -34.34 -12.18
C ALA A 9 70.64 -34.06 -13.69
N VAL A 10 69.43 -34.07 -14.27
CA VAL A 10 69.08 -33.51 -15.59
C VAL A 10 67.77 -32.75 -15.43
N ALA A 11 67.60 -31.64 -16.15
CA ALA A 11 66.45 -30.74 -16.02
C ALA A 11 65.14 -31.32 -16.60
N ALA A 12 64.00 -30.88 -16.07
CA ALA A 12 62.68 -31.24 -16.57
C ALA A 12 62.20 -30.24 -17.65
N ILE A 13 61.67 -30.78 -18.74
CA ILE A 13 60.74 -30.09 -19.65
C ILE A 13 59.60 -31.06 -19.89
N GLY A 14 58.44 -30.81 -19.28
CA GLY A 14 57.21 -31.55 -19.53
C GLY A 14 56.24 -30.63 -20.28
N LEU A 15 55.87 -31.00 -21.52
CA LEU A 15 54.76 -30.34 -22.20
C LEU A 15 53.43 -30.81 -21.64
N THR A 16 52.45 -29.91 -21.68
CA THR A 16 51.08 -30.11 -21.20
C THR A 16 50.25 -30.98 -22.16
N ALA A 17 49.33 -31.76 -21.59
CA ALA A 17 48.11 -32.20 -22.27
C ALA A 17 46.93 -31.74 -21.40
N SER A 18 46.08 -30.87 -21.95
CA SER A 18 44.91 -30.36 -21.22
C SER A 18 43.73 -31.33 -21.36
N ALA A 19 42.98 -31.47 -20.28
CA ALA A 19 41.64 -32.06 -20.28
C ALA A 19 40.83 -31.28 -19.22
N CYS A 20 40.05 -30.30 -19.66
CA CYS A 20 39.22 -29.51 -18.78
C CYS A 20 38.17 -30.43 -18.12
N ARG A 21 38.08 -30.36 -16.80
CA ARG A 21 36.82 -30.61 -16.10
C ARG A 21 36.22 -29.25 -15.81
N GLU A 22 35.13 -28.94 -16.50
CA GLU A 22 34.23 -27.90 -16.03
C GLU A 22 33.76 -28.32 -14.64
N THR A 23 34.09 -27.49 -13.66
CA THR A 23 33.57 -27.62 -12.31
C THR A 23 32.33 -26.73 -12.28
N PRO A 24 31.15 -27.24 -11.88
CA PRO A 24 29.97 -26.39 -11.77
C PRO A 24 30.31 -25.21 -10.86
N THR A 25 30.20 -24.00 -11.40
CA THR A 25 30.23 -22.78 -10.61
C THR A 25 28.97 -22.76 -9.78
N ALA A 26 29.07 -23.17 -8.52
CA ALA A 26 28.04 -22.83 -7.55
C ALA A 26 27.83 -21.31 -7.62
N LYS A 27 26.57 -20.86 -7.80
CA LYS A 27 26.21 -19.50 -7.39
C LYS A 27 26.71 -19.35 -5.95
N ARG A 28 27.34 -18.22 -5.63
CA ARG A 28 27.57 -17.90 -4.23
C ARG A 28 26.21 -17.53 -3.67
N ASP A 29 25.73 -18.28 -2.69
CA ASP A 29 24.85 -17.68 -1.69
C ASP A 29 25.67 -16.56 -1.05
N HIS A 30 25.23 -15.31 -1.26
CA HIS A 30 25.80 -14.17 -0.56
C HIS A 30 25.24 -14.17 0.86
N ASP A 31 25.89 -14.95 1.73
CA ASP A 31 25.65 -14.95 3.17
C ASP A 31 25.71 -13.52 3.69
N PHE A 32 24.61 -13.04 4.31
CA PHE A 32 24.43 -11.62 4.63
C PHE A 32 25.61 -11.09 5.44
N SER A 33 26.16 -9.93 5.05
CA SER A 33 27.16 -9.29 5.90
C SER A 33 26.51 -8.93 7.24
N THR A 34 27.10 -9.38 8.34
CA THR A 34 26.56 -9.24 9.71
C THR A 34 26.71 -7.82 10.28
N ARG A 35 26.37 -6.82 9.46
CA ARG A 35 26.13 -5.43 9.87
C ARG A 35 24.96 -5.38 10.85
N GLU A 36 24.95 -4.35 11.70
CA GLU A 36 23.95 -4.18 12.76
C GLU A 36 22.55 -3.97 12.18
N ILE A 37 21.75 -5.04 12.05
CA ILE A 37 20.34 -4.96 11.58
C ILE A 37 19.45 -4.26 12.63
N GLY A 38 19.88 -4.26 13.90
CA GLY A 38 19.19 -3.62 15.02
C GLY A 38 18.98 -2.11 14.84
N LEU A 39 17.83 -1.62 15.31
CA LEU A 39 17.52 -0.19 15.31
C LEU A 39 18.47 0.58 16.23
N ARG A 40 18.97 1.73 15.75
CA ARG A 40 19.77 2.70 16.52
C ARG A 40 18.89 3.91 16.87
N ALA A 41 18.63 4.12 18.15
CA ALA A 41 17.93 5.31 18.66
C ALA A 41 18.75 6.59 18.49
N PHE A 42 18.07 7.74 18.45
CA PHE A 42 18.71 9.06 18.50
C PHE A 42 18.79 9.57 19.95
N ASP A 43 19.89 10.25 20.29
CA ASP A 43 20.08 10.80 21.65
C ASP A 43 19.25 12.07 21.90
N ASP A 44 18.99 12.86 20.85
CA ASP A 44 18.28 14.15 20.93
C ASP A 44 17.71 14.62 19.58
N CYS A 45 17.02 15.77 19.57
CA CYS A 45 16.46 16.36 18.35
C CYS A 45 17.51 16.95 17.40
N ASP A 46 18.70 17.32 17.88
CA ASP A 46 19.73 17.98 17.06
C ASP A 46 20.45 16.93 16.19
N THR A 47 20.75 15.77 16.77
CA THR A 47 21.29 14.59 16.07
C THR A 47 20.30 14.01 15.07
N LEU A 48 19.00 13.97 15.42
CA LEU A 48 17.93 13.54 14.52
C LEU A 48 17.72 14.52 13.34
N LEU A 49 17.68 15.83 13.60
CA LEU A 49 17.59 16.86 12.54
C LEU A 49 18.79 16.79 11.59
N ALA A 50 20.00 16.65 12.12
CA ALA A 50 21.21 16.51 11.31
C ALA A 50 21.17 15.25 10.42
N TYR A 51 20.56 14.16 10.89
CA TYR A 51 20.35 12.96 10.09
C TYR A 51 19.39 13.22 8.92
N TYR A 52 18.18 13.69 9.20
CA TYR A 52 17.18 14.02 8.18
C TYR A 52 17.73 14.96 7.08
N GLN A 53 18.37 16.06 7.49
CA GLN A 53 18.99 17.02 6.56
C GLN A 53 20.09 16.36 5.72
N SER A 54 20.89 15.46 6.30
CA SER A 54 21.95 14.76 5.56
C SER A 54 21.41 13.76 4.54
N GLU A 55 20.32 13.05 4.87
CA GLU A 55 19.75 12.07 3.95
C GLU A 55 19.02 12.76 2.80
N ALA A 56 18.20 13.80 3.06
CA ALA A 56 17.52 14.52 1.98
C ALA A 56 18.49 15.25 1.03
N ILE A 57 19.64 15.72 1.51
CA ILE A 57 20.70 16.27 0.64
C ILE A 57 21.30 15.18 -0.23
N ALA A 58 21.58 13.99 0.32
CA ALA A 58 22.09 12.86 -0.47
C ALA A 58 21.04 12.29 -1.44
N ASP A 59 19.73 12.38 -1.13
CA ASP A 59 18.63 12.04 -2.04
C ASP A 59 18.64 13.00 -3.24
N LEU A 60 18.74 14.31 -2.97
CA LEU A 60 18.81 15.37 -3.96
C LEU A 60 20.08 15.31 -4.83
N GLU A 61 21.24 15.04 -4.23
CA GLU A 61 22.49 14.82 -4.97
C GLU A 61 22.40 13.58 -5.87
N ARG A 62 21.74 12.49 -5.43
CA ARG A 62 21.54 11.27 -6.23
C ARG A 62 20.56 11.46 -7.39
N MET A 63 19.48 12.22 -7.20
CA MET A 63 18.59 12.63 -8.31
C MET A 63 19.33 13.44 -9.38
N GLY A 64 20.41 14.14 -9.01
CA GLY A 64 21.29 14.85 -9.94
C GLY A 64 22.09 13.98 -10.92
N TYR A 65 21.92 12.65 -10.92
CA TYR A 65 22.71 11.71 -11.71
C TYR A 65 21.92 10.85 -12.72
N SER A 66 20.65 11.16 -13.01
CA SER A 66 19.94 10.56 -14.15
C SER A 66 20.10 11.37 -15.44
N GLY A 67 20.54 10.74 -16.53
CA GLY A 67 20.77 11.36 -17.85
C GLY A 67 19.53 11.90 -18.58
N GLN A 68 18.35 11.83 -17.97
CA GLN A 68 17.08 12.32 -18.51
C GLN A 68 16.55 13.45 -17.62
N GLY A 69 15.98 14.48 -18.24
CA GLY A 69 15.65 15.72 -17.54
C GLY A 69 14.45 15.60 -16.60
N VAL A 70 14.55 16.25 -15.44
CA VAL A 70 13.41 16.55 -14.56
C VAL A 70 12.48 17.51 -15.30
N GLY A 71 11.56 16.92 -16.07
CA GLY A 71 10.79 17.63 -17.10
C GLY A 71 9.53 16.93 -17.58
N ARG A 72 9.14 15.80 -16.96
CA ARG A 72 7.73 15.36 -16.97
C ARG A 72 7.07 15.88 -15.70
N ALA A 73 6.33 16.99 -15.84
CA ALA A 73 5.13 17.13 -15.03
C ALA A 73 4.20 15.98 -15.45
N VAL A 74 4.12 14.94 -14.63
CA VAL A 74 3.04 13.94 -14.75
C VAL A 74 1.75 14.70 -14.43
N PRO A 75 0.71 14.64 -15.29
CA PRO A 75 -0.53 15.34 -15.00
C PRO A 75 -1.15 14.81 -13.70
N LEU A 76 -1.62 15.71 -12.83
CA LEU A 76 -2.50 15.38 -11.70
C LEU A 76 -3.91 15.02 -12.22
N PHE A 77 -4.00 13.86 -12.86
CA PHE A 77 -5.22 13.22 -13.34
C PHE A 77 -5.11 11.73 -13.02
N GLY A 78 -5.51 11.39 -11.79
CA GLY A 78 -5.06 10.19 -11.12
C GLY A 78 -3.68 10.37 -10.47
N ALA A 79 -3.30 9.62 -9.42
CA ALA A 79 -4.03 8.52 -8.79
C ALA A 79 -4.65 7.56 -9.82
N GLU A 80 -3.81 6.83 -10.56
CA GLU A 80 -4.18 5.44 -10.82
C GLU A 80 -4.54 4.85 -9.46
N ASP A 81 -5.78 4.38 -9.34
CA ASP A 81 -6.37 4.12 -8.04
C ASP A 81 -5.58 3.01 -7.37
N THR A 82 -4.92 3.32 -6.25
CA THR A 82 -4.16 2.32 -5.47
C THR A 82 -5.09 1.52 -4.55
N SER A 83 -6.30 1.26 -5.08
CA SER A 83 -7.16 0.13 -4.75
C SER A 83 -6.51 -1.20 -5.18
N ASP A 84 -5.26 -1.41 -4.78
CA ASP A 84 -4.44 -2.59 -5.11
C ASP A 84 -3.94 -3.25 -3.80
N PRO A 85 -4.23 -4.54 -3.54
CA PRO A 85 -5.14 -4.81 -2.41
C PRO A 85 -4.97 -6.19 -1.71
N THR A 86 -4.88 -6.31 -0.37
CA THR A 86 -4.37 -7.58 0.23
C THR A 86 -4.70 -7.94 1.70
N ALA A 87 -4.80 -9.26 2.07
CA ALA A 87 -4.31 -9.95 3.32
C ALA A 87 -4.59 -11.52 3.48
N GLN A 88 -5.05 -11.99 4.67
CA GLN A 88 -4.88 -13.35 5.45
C GLN A 88 -6.45 -13.44 5.90
N PRO A 89 -7.03 -14.63 6.26
CA PRO A 89 -7.65 -14.74 7.61
C PRO A 89 -7.17 -15.97 8.41
N GLN A 90 -6.91 -15.87 9.71
CA GLN A 90 -6.09 -16.87 10.44
C GLN A 90 -6.71 -18.28 10.62
N ALA A 91 -5.87 -19.15 11.17
CA ALA A 91 -6.17 -20.40 11.86
C ALA A 91 -7.26 -20.33 12.95
N PRO A 92 -8.06 -21.39 13.06
CA PRO A 92 -8.94 -21.90 12.02
C PRO A 92 -10.26 -21.12 12.03
N GLY A 93 -10.88 -20.97 10.86
CA GLY A 93 -12.30 -20.63 10.81
C GLY A 93 -13.13 -21.81 11.29
N GLU A 94 -13.57 -21.81 12.56
CA GLU A 94 -14.59 -22.77 13.01
C GLU A 94 -15.87 -22.56 12.17
N ALA A 95 -16.16 -23.50 11.26
CA ALA A 95 -17.52 -23.70 10.79
C ALA A 95 -18.42 -23.85 12.03
N SER A 96 -19.30 -22.87 12.27
CA SER A 96 -19.68 -22.41 13.62
C SER A 96 -20.63 -23.34 14.39
N ASN A 97 -20.17 -24.55 14.68
CA ASN A 97 -20.85 -25.62 15.40
C ASN A 97 -21.03 -25.34 16.92
N GLY A 98 -21.18 -24.08 17.33
CA GLY A 98 -21.53 -23.73 18.70
C GLY A 98 -21.40 -22.25 19.10
N ALA A 99 -22.51 -21.51 19.00
CA ALA A 99 -22.83 -20.36 19.85
C ALA A 99 -22.05 -19.03 19.68
N ALA A 100 -21.51 -18.74 18.49
CA ALA A 100 -21.39 -17.35 18.04
C ALA A 100 -22.74 -16.90 17.44
N GLU A 101 -23.30 -15.78 17.90
CA GLU A 101 -24.60 -15.25 17.40
C GLU A 101 -24.45 -14.21 16.27
N HIS A 102 -23.22 -13.86 15.90
CA HIS A 102 -22.89 -12.95 14.79
C HIS A 102 -21.48 -13.22 14.25
N SER A 103 -21.16 -12.75 13.05
CA SER A 103 -19.80 -12.78 12.49
C SER A 103 -18.95 -11.63 13.05
N GLY A 104 -17.63 -11.84 13.11
CA GLY A 104 -16.67 -10.74 13.10
C GLY A 104 -16.39 -10.27 11.66
N THR A 105 -15.37 -9.46 11.50
CA THR A 105 -14.67 -9.30 10.21
C THR A 105 -13.75 -10.49 9.94
N ASN A 106 -13.30 -10.63 8.70
CA ASN A 106 -12.30 -11.62 8.29
C ASN A 106 -10.91 -11.11 8.73
N VAL A 107 -10.22 -11.74 9.70
CA VAL A 107 -9.08 -11.11 10.43
C VAL A 107 -7.75 -11.87 10.40
N GLN A 108 -6.65 -11.12 10.47
CA GLN A 108 -5.29 -11.65 10.43
C GLN A 108 -4.92 -12.61 11.56
N GLU A 109 -5.25 -12.26 12.80
CA GLU A 109 -4.80 -12.99 13.99
C GLU A 109 -5.95 -13.14 14.98
N ARG A 110 -6.09 -14.33 15.55
CA ARG A 110 -7.20 -14.67 16.45
C ARG A 110 -7.13 -13.84 17.73
N GLY A 111 -8.04 -12.88 17.87
CA GLY A 111 -8.10 -11.96 19.00
C GLY A 111 -7.36 -10.64 18.77
N VAL A 112 -6.94 -10.38 17.53
CA VAL A 112 -6.52 -9.07 17.04
C VAL A 112 -7.56 -8.62 16.00
N ASP A 113 -8.31 -7.57 16.31
CA ASP A 113 -9.29 -7.00 15.39
C ASP A 113 -8.63 -6.00 14.42
N GLU A 114 -9.29 -5.74 13.29
CA GLU A 114 -8.82 -4.90 12.19
C GLU A 114 -9.84 -3.83 11.84
N PRO A 115 -9.43 -2.67 11.30
CA PRO A 115 -10.38 -1.64 10.91
C PRO A 115 -11.05 -2.04 9.59
N ASP A 116 -12.39 -1.98 9.54
CA ASP A 116 -13.16 -2.20 8.30
C ASP A 116 -14.35 -1.23 8.22
N LEU A 117 -14.94 -1.05 7.03
CA LEU A 117 -16.06 -0.14 6.80
C LEU A 117 -17.40 -0.63 7.39
N VAL A 118 -17.51 -1.94 7.74
CA VAL A 118 -18.66 -2.52 8.44
C VAL A 118 -18.21 -3.27 9.70
N LYS A 119 -18.94 -3.09 10.81
CA LYS A 119 -18.81 -3.88 12.04
C LYS A 119 -20.19 -4.25 12.59
N THR A 120 -20.24 -5.25 13.48
CA THR A 120 -21.46 -5.64 14.20
C THR A 120 -21.13 -5.99 15.66
N ASP A 121 -22.07 -5.72 16.57
CA ASP A 121 -22.02 -6.20 17.97
C ASP A 121 -23.08 -7.29 18.25
N GLY A 122 -23.73 -7.79 17.20
CA GLY A 122 -24.83 -8.75 17.27
C GLY A 122 -26.20 -8.14 17.58
N GLU A 123 -26.31 -6.84 17.88
CA GLU A 123 -27.58 -6.11 18.00
C GLU A 123 -27.71 -5.01 16.92
N TYR A 124 -26.60 -4.38 16.54
CA TYR A 124 -26.52 -3.32 15.55
C TYR A 124 -25.47 -3.62 14.47
N VAL A 125 -25.74 -3.16 13.25
CA VAL A 125 -24.74 -3.03 12.19
C VAL A 125 -24.24 -1.57 12.19
N TYR A 126 -22.92 -1.42 12.26
CA TYR A 126 -22.21 -0.15 12.20
C TYR A 126 -21.58 -0.03 10.82
N VAL A 127 -21.90 1.03 10.08
CA VAL A 127 -21.35 1.28 8.74
C VAL A 127 -20.73 2.67 8.70
N VAL A 128 -19.54 2.80 8.13
CA VAL A 128 -18.95 4.09 7.79
C VAL A 128 -19.24 4.40 6.31
N ARG A 129 -19.95 5.52 6.04
CA ARG A 129 -20.35 5.96 4.70
C ARG A 129 -20.67 7.46 4.67
N ASN A 130 -20.51 8.12 3.53
CA ASN A 130 -21.01 9.49 3.26
C ASN A 130 -20.56 10.51 4.33
N GLY A 131 -19.31 10.42 4.77
CA GLY A 131 -18.75 11.25 5.84
C GLY A 131 -19.26 10.94 7.26
N GLN A 132 -19.94 9.82 7.49
CA GLN A 132 -20.61 9.48 8.76
C GLN A 132 -20.34 8.06 9.24
N LEU A 133 -20.45 7.85 10.57
CA LEU A 133 -20.83 6.57 11.16
C LEU A 133 -22.35 6.49 11.18
N LEU A 134 -22.91 5.42 10.63
CA LEU A 134 -24.32 5.06 10.62
C LEU A 134 -24.54 3.80 11.47
N ILE A 135 -25.62 3.76 12.24
CA ILE A 135 -25.92 2.65 13.17
C ILE A 135 -27.33 2.13 12.87
N TYR A 136 -27.43 0.89 12.40
CA TYR A 136 -28.69 0.25 11.99
C TYR A 136 -29.09 -0.87 12.97
N GLY A 137 -30.38 -0.93 13.33
CA GLY A 137 -30.92 -1.99 14.20
C GLY A 137 -31.25 -3.26 13.42
N LYS A 138 -30.78 -4.43 13.89
CA LYS A 138 -30.91 -5.71 13.17
C LYS A 138 -32.34 -6.16 12.81
N ALA A 139 -33.35 -5.66 13.51
CA ALA A 139 -34.72 -6.19 13.43
C ALA A 139 -35.53 -5.69 12.21
N ASP A 140 -35.26 -4.48 11.75
CA ASP A 140 -36.01 -3.80 10.68
C ASP A 140 -35.15 -2.83 9.84
N LEU A 141 -33.83 -2.82 10.05
CA LEU A 141 -32.89 -1.85 9.47
C LEU A 141 -33.30 -0.39 9.66
N SER A 142 -33.99 -0.08 10.76
CA SER A 142 -34.16 1.31 11.19
C SER A 142 -32.79 1.95 11.51
N LEU A 143 -32.56 3.17 11.00
CA LEU A 143 -31.42 4.00 11.37
C LEU A 143 -31.60 4.46 12.83
N VAL A 144 -30.81 3.89 13.73
CA VAL A 144 -30.86 4.13 15.17
C VAL A 144 -30.12 5.41 15.53
N GLY A 145 -28.96 5.63 14.91
CA GLY A 145 -28.12 6.81 15.15
C GLY A 145 -27.16 7.07 13.99
N ALA A 146 -26.70 8.32 13.89
CA ALA A 146 -25.69 8.74 12.92
C ALA A 146 -24.78 9.81 13.53
N LEU A 147 -23.50 9.81 13.16
CA LEU A 147 -22.50 10.79 13.60
C LEU A 147 -21.62 11.20 12.40
N PRO A 148 -21.69 12.45 11.90
CA PRO A 148 -20.75 12.95 10.89
C PRO A 148 -19.36 13.22 11.48
N PHE A 149 -18.33 13.10 10.65
CA PHE A 149 -16.94 13.41 10.99
C PHE A 149 -16.37 14.55 10.14
N THR A 150 -15.09 14.88 10.33
CA THR A 150 -14.30 15.69 9.39
C THR A 150 -13.37 14.81 8.58
N GLY A 151 -13.08 15.21 7.34
CA GLY A 151 -12.35 14.37 6.39
C GLY A 151 -13.22 13.27 5.79
N ASP A 152 -12.56 12.24 5.27
CA ASP A 152 -13.13 11.06 4.62
C ASP A 152 -12.94 9.81 5.51
N PRO A 153 -13.93 9.46 6.36
CA PRO A 153 -13.89 8.27 7.19
C PRO A 153 -14.15 7.03 6.32
N HIS A 154 -13.30 6.02 6.43
CA HIS A 154 -13.34 4.82 5.58
C HIS A 154 -13.31 3.49 6.35
N ALA A 155 -12.93 3.47 7.64
CA ALA A 155 -12.89 2.25 8.43
C ALA A 155 -13.15 2.49 9.93
N LEU A 156 -13.53 1.45 10.68
CA LEU A 156 -13.77 1.54 12.11
C LEU A 156 -13.40 0.27 12.91
N PHE A 157 -13.15 0.47 14.20
CA PHE A 157 -13.19 -0.56 15.26
C PHE A 157 -14.41 -0.38 16.17
N ILE A 158 -14.89 -1.47 16.79
CA ILE A 158 -15.91 -1.45 17.84
C ILE A 158 -15.37 -2.16 19.11
N ASP A 159 -15.39 -1.48 20.26
CA ASP A 159 -15.05 -2.02 21.59
C ASP A 159 -16.18 -1.70 22.58
N GLY A 160 -17.21 -2.54 22.59
CA GLY A 160 -18.33 -2.51 23.54
C GLY A 160 -19.19 -1.24 23.45
N ASP A 161 -18.81 -0.21 24.19
CA ASP A 161 -19.45 1.13 24.19
C ASP A 161 -18.59 2.18 23.47
N ARG A 162 -17.55 1.77 22.72
CA ARG A 162 -16.62 2.66 22.02
C ARG A 162 -16.53 2.29 20.55
N ALA A 163 -16.32 3.30 19.71
CA ALA A 163 -15.73 3.12 18.38
C ALA A 163 -14.47 3.97 18.24
N LEU A 164 -13.54 3.50 17.41
CA LEU A 164 -12.51 4.33 16.81
C LEU A 164 -12.75 4.32 15.31
N VAL A 165 -13.13 5.46 14.74
CA VAL A 165 -13.28 5.65 13.29
C VAL A 165 -11.98 6.24 12.75
N LEU A 166 -11.50 5.65 11.67
CA LEU A 166 -10.31 6.07 10.92
C LEU A 166 -10.75 6.76 9.62
N GLY A 167 -10.05 7.83 9.26
CA GLY A 167 -10.33 8.60 8.05
C GLY A 167 -9.10 9.34 7.52
N ASN A 168 -9.22 9.92 6.32
CA ASN A 168 -8.20 10.75 5.68
C ASN A 168 -8.62 12.23 5.62
N ALA A 169 -7.67 13.17 5.63
CA ALA A 169 -7.97 14.60 5.44
C ALA A 169 -6.89 15.34 4.63
N TYR A 170 -7.24 15.70 3.39
CA TYR A 170 -6.34 16.39 2.45
C TYR A 170 -6.30 17.91 2.59
N ASP A 171 -7.36 18.54 3.14
CA ASP A 171 -7.41 19.98 3.39
C ASP A 171 -7.02 20.30 4.85
N ALA A 172 -6.55 21.52 5.10
CA ALA A 172 -6.23 21.98 6.45
C ALA A 172 -7.50 22.01 7.33
N PRO A 173 -7.59 21.24 8.44
CA PRO A 173 -8.84 21.12 9.19
C PRO A 173 -9.29 22.46 9.79
N VAL A 174 -10.59 22.75 9.71
CA VAL A 174 -11.15 24.05 10.10
C VAL A 174 -10.80 24.39 11.56
N GLY A 175 -10.08 25.50 11.74
CA GLY A 175 -9.63 26.00 13.05
C GLY A 175 -8.15 25.75 13.38
N PHE A 176 -7.38 25.13 12.50
CA PHE A 176 -5.93 24.95 12.65
C PHE A 176 -5.15 25.82 11.65
N GLU A 177 -4.10 26.49 12.12
CA GLU A 177 -3.09 27.08 11.23
C GLU A 177 -2.16 25.97 10.72
N VAL A 178 -1.98 25.91 9.39
CA VAL A 178 -1.11 24.95 8.68
C VAL A 178 -0.27 25.75 7.69
N PRO A 179 1.06 25.51 7.56
CA PRO A 179 1.87 26.16 6.53
C PRO A 179 1.34 25.89 5.12
N GLU A 180 1.39 26.90 4.24
CA GLU A 180 0.77 26.81 2.90
C GLU A 180 1.34 25.65 2.05
N HIS A 181 2.64 25.37 2.17
CA HIS A 181 3.27 24.21 1.52
C HIS A 181 2.79 22.86 2.07
N GLN A 182 2.39 22.78 3.35
CA GLN A 182 1.82 21.58 3.95
C GLN A 182 0.32 21.45 3.71
N ARG A 183 -0.33 22.36 2.96
CA ARG A 183 -1.79 22.34 2.79
C ARG A 183 -2.29 20.97 2.33
N TYR A 184 -1.72 20.46 1.24
CA TYR A 184 -2.08 19.20 0.59
C TYR A 184 -1.41 17.95 1.20
N ALA A 185 -0.73 18.06 2.36
CA ALA A 185 -0.15 16.90 3.02
C ALA A 185 -1.26 15.93 3.47
N SER A 186 -1.09 14.63 3.21
CA SER A 186 -1.96 13.57 3.73
C SER A 186 -2.05 13.62 5.26
N ARG A 187 -3.22 13.31 5.81
CA ARG A 187 -3.46 13.25 7.26
C ARG A 187 -4.41 12.13 7.62
N VAL A 188 -4.09 11.42 8.70
CA VAL A 188 -5.00 10.44 9.32
C VAL A 188 -5.86 11.15 10.37
N VAL A 189 -7.17 10.93 10.32
CA VAL A 189 -8.17 11.39 11.29
C VAL A 189 -8.56 10.23 12.19
N LEU A 190 -8.33 10.38 13.49
CA LEU A 190 -8.63 9.38 14.52
C LEU A 190 -9.77 9.89 15.42
N SER A 191 -10.99 9.37 15.20
CA SER A 191 -12.20 9.82 15.90
C SER A 191 -12.72 8.77 16.88
N ILE A 192 -12.58 9.04 18.19
CA ILE A 192 -13.08 8.16 19.26
C ILE A 192 -14.50 8.57 19.64
N VAL A 193 -15.43 7.62 19.64
CA VAL A 193 -16.88 7.83 19.79
C VAL A 193 -17.41 7.10 21.02
N ASP A 194 -18.34 7.73 21.74
CA ASP A 194 -19.17 7.08 22.75
C ASP A 194 -20.42 6.46 22.11
N LEU A 195 -20.58 5.14 22.28
CA LEU A 195 -21.73 4.35 21.83
C LEU A 195 -22.64 3.88 22.98
N SER A 196 -22.38 4.29 24.23
CA SER A 196 -23.21 3.94 25.40
C SER A 196 -24.70 4.35 25.25
N ASN A 197 -24.99 5.24 24.31
CA ASN A 197 -26.30 5.42 23.71
C ASN A 197 -26.22 5.39 22.17
N ARG A 198 -26.40 4.23 21.54
CA ARG A 198 -26.43 4.08 20.06
C ARG A 198 -27.43 5.00 19.35
N ALA A 199 -28.46 5.51 20.04
CA ALA A 199 -29.43 6.45 19.47
C ALA A 199 -29.03 7.94 19.56
N ALA A 200 -27.88 8.25 20.19
CA ALA A 200 -27.24 9.56 20.15
C ALA A 200 -25.71 9.40 20.34
N PRO A 201 -25.01 8.77 19.37
CA PRO A 201 -23.55 8.62 19.43
C PRO A 201 -22.87 9.98 19.46
N SER A 202 -21.76 10.09 20.20
CA SER A 202 -21.05 11.37 20.37
C SER A 202 -19.54 11.23 20.30
N LEU A 203 -18.91 12.08 19.49
CA LEU A 203 -17.46 12.25 19.42
C LEU A 203 -16.90 12.67 20.80
N LEU A 204 -15.99 11.86 21.35
CA LEU A 204 -15.26 12.15 22.58
C LEU A 204 -13.96 12.92 22.30
N ARG A 205 -13.24 12.48 21.25
CA ARG A 205 -11.93 13.03 20.85
C ARG A 205 -11.73 12.83 19.35
N GLU A 206 -11.21 13.85 18.69
CA GLU A 206 -10.73 13.81 17.32
C GLU A 206 -9.23 14.15 17.35
N THR A 207 -8.39 13.32 16.74
CA THR A 207 -6.93 13.55 16.67
C THR A 207 -6.48 13.40 15.22
N ILE A 208 -5.93 14.47 14.67
CA ILE A 208 -5.51 14.53 13.26
C ILE A 208 -3.99 14.51 13.22
N VAL A 209 -3.42 13.56 12.48
CA VAL A 209 -1.98 13.26 12.45
C VAL A 209 -1.47 13.42 11.02
N ASP A 210 -0.39 14.17 10.81
CA ASP A 210 0.22 14.27 9.47
C ASP A 210 0.83 12.92 9.06
N GLY A 211 0.60 12.51 7.80
CA GLY A 211 0.98 11.22 7.24
C GLY A 211 -0.21 10.42 6.68
N THR A 212 0.08 9.27 6.10
CA THR A 212 -0.89 8.31 5.54
C THR A 212 -1.03 7.12 6.49
N LEU A 213 -2.23 6.56 6.63
CA LEU A 213 -2.46 5.31 7.35
C LEU A 213 -1.82 4.16 6.54
N ILE A 214 -0.93 3.39 7.16
CA ILE A 214 -0.50 2.10 6.59
C ILE A 214 -1.54 1.06 6.96
N ASP A 215 -1.76 0.88 8.25
CA ASP A 215 -2.64 -0.16 8.78
C ASP A 215 -2.91 0.07 10.29
N ALA A 216 -3.88 -0.63 10.87
CA ALA A 216 -4.11 -0.65 12.31
C ALA A 216 -4.57 -2.02 12.84
N ARG A 217 -4.29 -2.29 14.12
CA ARG A 217 -4.68 -3.53 14.82
C ARG A 217 -5.20 -3.21 16.23
N LEU A 218 -6.31 -3.82 16.64
CA LEU A 218 -6.90 -3.67 17.98
C LEU A 218 -6.69 -4.96 18.77
N THR A 219 -5.85 -4.89 19.81
CA THR A 219 -5.57 -6.02 20.71
C THR A 219 -6.14 -5.71 22.09
N GLY A 220 -7.06 -6.56 22.58
CA GLY A 220 -7.78 -6.27 23.82
C GLY A 220 -8.60 -4.98 23.69
N HIS A 221 -8.20 -3.94 24.41
CA HIS A 221 -8.82 -2.60 24.32
C HIS A 221 -7.88 -1.53 23.76
N THR A 222 -6.72 -1.93 23.21
CA THR A 222 -5.70 -1.00 22.71
C THR A 222 -5.59 -1.09 21.19
N ALA A 223 -6.06 -0.05 20.49
CA ALA A 223 -5.83 0.12 19.08
C ALA A 223 -4.41 0.63 18.84
N ARG A 224 -3.70 0.03 17.88
CA ARG A 224 -2.36 0.42 17.43
C ARG A 224 -2.46 0.83 15.97
N ILE A 225 -2.22 2.11 15.70
CA ILE A 225 -2.31 2.71 14.38
C ILE A 225 -0.88 2.95 13.88
N VAL A 226 -0.57 2.48 12.67
CA VAL A 226 0.75 2.68 12.05
C VAL A 226 0.63 3.69 10.92
N ILE A 227 1.32 4.81 11.07
CA ILE A 227 1.19 5.99 10.21
C ILE A 227 2.55 6.28 9.57
N HIS A 228 2.58 6.49 8.26
CA HIS A 228 3.77 6.81 7.51
C HIS A 228 3.80 8.29 7.10
N HIS A 229 4.88 8.99 7.45
CA HIS A 229 5.03 10.43 7.25
C HIS A 229 6.10 10.77 6.22
N TYR A 230 5.66 11.42 5.15
CA TYR A 230 6.50 12.05 4.12
C TYR A 230 6.65 13.55 4.44
N PRO A 231 7.87 14.05 4.74
CA PRO A 231 8.05 15.45 5.12
C PRO A 231 8.01 16.41 3.91
N ILE A 232 7.01 17.30 3.87
CA ILE A 232 6.86 18.35 2.85
C ILE A 232 7.53 19.63 3.35
N LEU A 233 8.65 20.02 2.73
CA LEU A 233 9.62 20.95 3.32
C LEU A 233 9.78 22.32 2.62
N VAL A 234 9.67 22.40 1.29
CA VAL A 234 10.13 23.58 0.52
C VAL A 234 9.18 23.89 -0.66
N PRO A 235 8.31 24.91 -0.58
CA PRO A 235 7.67 25.43 -1.78
C PRO A 235 8.73 26.10 -2.66
N VAL A 236 8.76 25.77 -3.95
CA VAL A 236 9.58 26.49 -4.94
C VAL A 236 8.65 27.18 -5.91
N ASP A 237 8.55 28.51 -5.77
CA ASP A 237 8.05 29.37 -6.83
C ASP A 237 9.01 29.26 -8.02
N PHE A 238 8.69 28.38 -8.97
CA PHE A 238 9.37 28.39 -10.27
C PHE A 238 9.11 29.75 -10.93
N PRO A 239 10.17 30.49 -11.34
CA PRO A 239 9.97 31.77 -12.00
C PRO A 239 9.17 31.56 -13.30
N GLN A 240 8.17 32.42 -13.52
CA GLN A 240 7.20 32.33 -14.63
C GLN A 240 7.81 32.72 -15.98
N GLY A 241 8.77 31.91 -16.44
CA GLY A 241 9.48 32.04 -17.71
C GLY A 241 10.54 30.97 -17.89
N GLY A 242 10.25 29.91 -18.67
CA GLY A 242 11.26 28.88 -18.97
C GLY A 242 10.82 27.74 -19.87
N ILE A 243 9.60 27.21 -19.70
CA ILE A 243 9.15 25.97 -20.39
C ILE A 243 8.03 26.15 -21.44
N ASN A 244 7.55 27.39 -21.65
CA ASN A 244 6.44 27.70 -22.55
C ASN A 244 6.88 28.44 -23.84
N GLU A 245 7.84 27.87 -24.56
CA GLU A 245 7.99 28.07 -26.01
C GLU A 245 7.53 26.76 -26.69
N PRO A 246 6.40 26.75 -27.42
CA PRO A 246 6.00 25.57 -28.18
C PRO A 246 7.08 25.22 -29.19
N PHE A 247 7.36 23.93 -29.39
CA PHE A 247 8.12 23.50 -30.56
C PHE A 247 7.38 24.00 -31.80
N ASP A 248 7.97 24.92 -32.56
CA ASP A 248 7.35 25.55 -33.74
C ASP A 248 7.26 24.51 -34.87
N GLY A 249 6.23 23.67 -34.76
CA GLY A 249 5.88 22.61 -35.68
C GLY A 249 5.32 23.20 -36.97
N GLY A 250 6.21 23.83 -37.75
CA GLY A 250 5.91 24.58 -38.97
C GLY A 250 4.96 23.80 -39.89
N GLY A 251 3.68 24.19 -39.85
CA GLY A 251 2.59 23.31 -40.22
C GLY A 251 2.62 22.86 -41.68
N MET A 252 2.67 21.53 -41.89
CA MET A 252 2.40 20.94 -43.20
C MET A 252 0.96 20.45 -43.27
N SER A 253 0.11 21.29 -43.85
CA SER A 253 -1.27 20.98 -44.20
C SER A 253 -1.37 19.76 -45.11
N SER A 254 -2.44 18.97 -44.93
CA SER A 254 -2.87 17.88 -45.81
C SER A 254 -2.69 18.15 -47.31
N GLY A 255 -1.98 17.25 -48.03
CA GLY A 255 -2.18 17.14 -49.48
C GLY A 255 -1.05 16.56 -50.32
N GLY A 256 -1.39 15.52 -51.09
CA GLY A 256 -0.97 15.42 -52.50
C GLY A 256 0.32 14.67 -52.82
N SER A 257 0.20 13.66 -53.69
CA SER A 257 1.34 12.92 -54.25
C SER A 257 2.00 13.64 -55.44
N SER A 258 3.30 13.34 -55.64
CA SER A 258 4.08 13.37 -56.90
C SER A 258 4.83 14.65 -57.33
N GLY A 259 6.05 14.46 -57.88
CA GLY A 259 6.78 15.42 -58.73
C GLY A 259 8.13 15.92 -58.18
N GLY A 260 9.27 15.37 -58.64
CA GLY A 260 10.61 15.75 -58.16
C GLY A 260 11.44 16.66 -59.09
N SER A 261 12.77 16.69 -58.87
CA SER A 261 13.87 17.19 -59.76
C SER A 261 14.75 18.38 -59.29
N ALA A 262 15.80 18.05 -58.52
CA ALA A 262 17.24 18.41 -58.76
C ALA A 262 17.89 19.77 -58.36
N ARG A 263 19.15 19.64 -57.89
CA ARG A 263 20.35 20.55 -57.89
C ARG A 263 20.55 21.66 -56.83
N GLU A 264 21.44 21.35 -55.86
CA GLU A 264 22.80 21.93 -55.58
C GLU A 264 23.20 23.33 -56.11
N PRO A 265 24.15 24.10 -55.44
CA PRO A 265 25.31 23.58 -54.69
C PRO A 265 25.89 24.33 -53.44
N SER A 266 26.54 23.54 -52.56
CA SER A 266 27.84 23.75 -51.87
C SER A 266 28.16 24.88 -50.85
N MET A 267 28.48 24.43 -49.61
CA MET A 267 29.64 24.80 -48.74
C MET A 267 29.73 26.19 -48.05
N PRO A 268 30.49 26.35 -46.92
CA PRO A 268 31.37 25.38 -46.24
C PRO A 268 31.07 25.12 -44.74
N THR A 269 31.72 24.09 -44.17
CA THR A 269 31.76 23.77 -42.73
C THR A 269 32.78 24.61 -41.93
N PRO A 270 32.42 25.09 -40.72
CA PRO A 270 33.35 25.36 -39.62
C PRO A 270 33.77 24.06 -38.91
N ALA A 271 34.75 24.13 -38.02
CA ALA A 271 35.26 22.97 -37.27
C ALA A 271 34.58 22.81 -35.89
N GLU A 272 34.54 21.59 -35.38
CA GLU A 272 34.11 21.25 -34.02
C GLU A 272 35.13 21.78 -32.98
N PRO A 273 34.67 22.33 -31.83
CA PRO A 273 35.50 22.44 -30.63
C PRO A 273 35.69 21.05 -29.99
N PRO A 274 36.72 20.85 -29.15
CA PRO A 274 36.84 19.61 -28.37
C PRO A 274 35.68 19.47 -27.37
N MET A 275 35.35 18.23 -27.00
CA MET A 275 34.49 17.97 -25.85
C MET A 275 35.28 18.27 -24.57
N ASP A 276 34.77 19.16 -23.73
CA ASP A 276 35.19 19.26 -22.32
C ASP A 276 34.47 18.18 -21.48
N GLU A 277 35.01 17.90 -20.29
CA GLU A 277 34.55 16.80 -19.43
C GLU A 277 33.23 17.09 -18.71
N ALA A 278 32.57 16.00 -18.29
CA ALA A 278 31.22 15.92 -17.74
C ALA A 278 30.76 17.07 -16.82
N ALA A 279 29.62 17.66 -17.17
CA ALA A 279 28.76 18.43 -16.28
C ALA A 279 27.40 17.70 -16.18
N SER A 280 26.84 17.56 -14.96
CA SER A 280 25.65 16.73 -14.73
C SER A 280 24.37 17.38 -15.27
N PRO A 281 23.31 16.63 -15.65
CA PRO A 281 22.16 17.20 -16.37
C PRO A 281 21.42 18.33 -15.64
N LEU A 282 21.39 18.33 -14.30
CA LEU A 282 20.81 19.40 -13.49
C LEU A 282 21.68 20.68 -13.41
N SER A 283 22.95 20.66 -13.85
CA SER A 283 23.77 21.87 -13.94
C SER A 283 23.54 22.67 -15.23
N ARG A 284 22.38 22.49 -15.87
CA ARG A 284 21.93 23.40 -16.93
C ARG A 284 21.39 24.68 -16.29
N GLU A 285 22.25 25.70 -16.33
CA GLU A 285 21.97 27.07 -15.91
C GLU A 285 20.64 27.60 -16.49
N ILE A 286 19.57 27.50 -15.71
CA ILE A 286 18.36 28.30 -15.92
C ILE A 286 18.69 29.69 -15.38
N ALA A 287 18.58 30.71 -16.22
CA ALA A 287 18.82 32.09 -15.83
C ALA A 287 17.58 32.69 -15.17
N ASP A 288 17.78 33.59 -14.20
CA ASP A 288 16.70 34.39 -13.61
C ASP A 288 16.27 35.56 -14.52
N ASP A 289 15.27 36.34 -14.08
CA ASP A 289 14.81 37.57 -14.76
C ASP A 289 15.92 38.63 -14.99
N SER A 290 17.08 38.50 -14.34
CA SER A 290 18.25 39.37 -14.54
C SER A 290 19.27 38.81 -15.55
N GLY A 291 19.17 37.52 -15.87
CA GLY A 291 20.06 36.81 -16.79
C GLY A 291 21.24 36.07 -16.11
N GLU A 292 21.23 35.94 -14.78
CA GLU A 292 22.29 35.25 -14.02
C GLU A 292 21.91 33.77 -13.75
N PRO A 293 22.88 32.84 -13.79
CA PRO A 293 22.62 31.40 -13.68
C PRO A 293 22.24 30.96 -12.27
N VAL A 294 21.15 30.19 -12.14
CA VAL A 294 20.63 29.71 -10.85
C VAL A 294 21.07 28.28 -10.56
N ASP A 295 21.83 28.09 -9.48
CA ASP A 295 22.18 26.77 -8.93
C ASP A 295 21.07 26.26 -8.00
N TYR A 296 20.11 25.53 -8.57
CA TYR A 296 19.00 24.94 -7.83
C TYR A 296 19.45 23.89 -6.80
N LEU A 297 20.54 23.16 -7.04
CA LEU A 297 21.07 22.19 -6.09
C LEU A 297 21.59 22.89 -4.85
N ALA A 298 22.34 23.98 -5.00
CA ALA A 298 22.81 24.80 -3.89
C ALA A 298 21.66 25.51 -3.15
N LEU A 299 20.64 26.01 -3.87
CA LEU A 299 19.46 26.64 -3.25
C LEU A 299 18.64 25.65 -2.42
N LEU A 300 18.29 24.49 -2.97
CA LEU A 300 17.56 23.45 -2.25
C LEU A 300 18.37 22.90 -1.07
N THR A 301 19.68 22.70 -1.25
CA THR A 301 20.61 22.31 -0.18
C THR A 301 20.69 23.36 0.94
N ALA A 302 20.58 24.65 0.61
CA ALA A 302 20.50 25.73 1.61
C ALA A 302 19.15 25.70 2.35
N ALA A 303 18.04 25.60 1.63
CA ALA A 303 16.69 25.51 2.22
C ALA A 303 16.56 24.31 3.18
N ILE A 304 17.03 23.12 2.77
CA ILE A 304 17.04 21.92 3.62
C ILE A 304 17.81 22.17 4.93
N ARG A 305 18.92 22.92 4.90
CA ARG A 305 19.72 23.26 6.10
C ARG A 305 19.09 24.31 7.01
N GLU A 306 18.11 25.07 6.55
CA GLU A 306 17.37 26.05 7.37
C GLU A 306 16.12 25.45 8.05
N THR A 307 15.75 24.21 7.71
CA THR A 307 14.66 23.46 8.37
C THR A 307 14.91 23.20 9.85
N ARG A 308 13.81 22.99 10.59
CA ARG A 308 13.75 22.60 12.01
C ARG A 308 13.20 21.19 12.13
N ILE A 309 13.46 20.53 13.27
CA ILE A 309 12.94 19.17 13.56
C ILE A 309 11.40 19.06 13.49
N ASP A 310 10.68 20.16 13.73
CA ASP A 310 9.21 20.22 13.65
C ASP A 310 8.67 20.15 12.20
N ASP A 311 9.54 20.38 11.21
CA ASP A 311 9.21 20.32 9.77
C ASP A 311 9.37 18.89 9.22
N TRP A 312 10.12 18.02 9.93
CA TRP A 312 10.40 16.63 9.53
C TRP A 312 9.55 15.59 10.25
N LEU A 313 9.23 15.82 11.52
CA LEU A 313 8.44 14.89 12.33
C LEU A 313 6.94 15.15 12.17
N PRO A 314 6.11 14.09 12.07
CA PRO A 314 4.66 14.24 12.00
C PRO A 314 4.12 14.99 13.22
N GLN A 315 3.20 15.93 12.98
CA GLN A 315 2.48 16.62 14.04
C GLN A 315 1.11 15.99 14.26
N SER A 316 0.68 16.00 15.52
CA SER A 316 -0.62 15.59 16.00
C SER A 316 -1.41 16.81 16.46
N ARG A 317 -2.69 16.88 16.08
CA ARG A 317 -3.62 17.98 16.32
C ARG A 317 -4.86 17.40 16.99
N THR A 318 -4.96 17.54 18.32
CA THR A 318 -6.08 17.01 19.11
C THR A 318 -7.16 18.06 19.30
N ARG A 319 -8.42 17.67 19.11
CA ARG A 319 -9.64 18.37 19.53
C ARG A 319 -10.38 17.52 20.57
N ALA A 320 -10.60 18.09 21.76
CA ALA A 320 -11.36 17.48 22.85
C ALA A 320 -12.33 18.52 23.45
N GLY A 321 -13.59 18.49 23.01
CA GLY A 321 -14.53 19.57 23.24
C GLY A 321 -14.04 20.89 22.61
N GLU A 322 -14.05 21.98 23.39
CA GLU A 322 -13.50 23.29 22.97
C GLU A 322 -11.95 23.36 23.03
N VAL A 323 -11.27 22.35 23.59
CA VAL A 323 -9.81 22.38 23.73
C VAL A 323 -9.16 21.86 22.45
N ILE A 324 -8.30 22.71 21.86
CA ILE A 324 -7.45 22.38 20.73
C ILE A 324 -5.98 22.42 21.18
N GLY A 325 -5.18 21.43 20.78
CA GLY A 325 -3.75 21.37 21.05
C GLY A 325 -2.96 20.71 19.92
N THR A 326 -1.73 21.19 19.71
CA THR A 326 -0.78 20.66 18.71
C THR A 326 0.47 20.15 19.42
N SER A 327 0.97 18.99 19.02
CA SER A 327 2.14 18.31 19.59
C SER A 327 2.80 17.40 18.55
N ARG A 328 4.11 17.16 18.65
CA ARG A 328 4.75 16.10 17.85
C ARG A 328 4.14 14.75 18.17
N THR A 329 3.94 13.92 17.15
CA THR A 329 3.40 12.56 17.29
C THR A 329 4.39 11.62 17.98
N VAL A 330 5.70 11.89 17.86
CA VAL A 330 6.78 11.13 18.50
C VAL A 330 7.82 12.08 19.14
N ALA A 331 8.47 11.63 20.21
CA ALA A 331 9.60 12.33 20.84
C ALA A 331 10.91 11.99 20.13
N CYS A 332 11.86 12.91 20.03
CA CYS A 332 13.09 12.71 19.25
C CYS A 332 13.92 11.52 19.77
N GLU A 333 13.98 11.38 21.09
CA GLU A 333 14.60 10.29 21.84
C GLU A 333 13.89 8.93 21.71
N ASN A 334 12.65 8.91 21.20
CA ASN A 334 11.88 7.70 20.89
C ASN A 334 11.97 7.34 19.39
N VAL A 335 12.62 8.15 18.56
CA VAL A 335 12.87 7.81 17.15
C VAL A 335 14.14 6.98 17.05
N SER A 336 14.13 6.00 16.15
CA SER A 336 15.29 5.19 15.78
C SER A 336 15.41 5.09 14.27
N ARG A 337 16.56 4.63 13.77
CA ARG A 337 16.77 4.26 12.36
C ARG A 337 17.42 2.89 12.23
N PRO A 338 17.24 2.18 11.11
CA PRO A 338 18.02 0.97 10.81
C PRO A 338 19.54 1.21 10.79
N GLY A 339 20.29 0.11 10.77
CA GLY A 339 21.75 0.16 10.72
C GLY A 339 22.34 0.70 9.41
N GLU A 340 21.56 0.57 8.34
CA GLU A 340 21.85 1.01 6.97
C GLU A 340 20.98 2.22 6.59
N ARG A 341 21.04 2.65 5.33
CA ARG A 341 20.35 3.85 4.85
C ARG A 341 18.85 3.57 4.65
N SER A 342 18.00 4.43 5.21
CA SER A 342 16.54 4.27 5.12
C SER A 342 15.77 5.53 4.71
N GLY A 343 16.46 6.52 4.14
CA GLY A 343 15.86 7.76 3.64
C GLY A 343 15.54 8.77 4.75
N SER A 344 14.61 9.68 4.46
CA SER A 344 14.15 10.74 5.37
C SER A 344 12.67 10.61 5.78
N GLU A 345 11.99 9.57 5.32
CA GLU A 345 10.60 9.21 5.66
C GLU A 345 10.51 8.61 7.06
N THR A 346 9.36 8.74 7.75
CA THR A 346 9.22 8.27 9.15
C THR A 346 7.92 7.50 9.38
N THR A 347 8.06 6.25 9.79
CA THR A 347 6.95 5.45 10.33
C THR A 347 6.80 5.72 11.82
N VAL A 348 5.58 6.00 12.30
CA VAL A 348 5.25 6.14 13.72
C VAL A 348 4.08 5.23 14.10
N ILE A 349 4.14 4.70 15.32
CA ILE A 349 3.04 3.93 15.92
C ILE A 349 2.30 4.84 16.92
N LEU A 350 0.99 4.69 17.02
CA LEU A 350 0.16 5.28 18.07
C LEU A 350 -0.70 4.23 18.75
N SER A 351 -0.50 4.03 20.05
CA SER A 351 -1.37 3.19 20.90
C SER A 351 -2.43 4.01 21.60
N ILE A 352 -3.70 3.58 21.51
CA ILE A 352 -4.87 4.23 22.10
C ILE A 352 -5.69 3.18 22.89
N ASP A 353 -5.79 3.33 24.22
CA ASP A 353 -6.73 2.55 25.04
C ASP A 353 -8.14 3.14 24.89
N LEU A 354 -9.04 2.44 24.19
CA LEU A 354 -10.36 2.97 23.81
C LEU A 354 -11.25 3.27 25.03
N ARG A 355 -10.99 2.63 26.17
CA ARG A 355 -11.69 2.89 27.45
C ARG A 355 -11.20 4.17 28.13
N ASN A 356 -10.04 4.70 27.73
CA ASN A 356 -9.42 5.89 28.29
C ASN A 356 -8.90 6.82 27.16
N PRO A 357 -9.80 7.50 26.40
CA PRO A 357 -9.46 8.27 25.20
C PRO A 357 -8.53 9.47 25.43
N ASP A 358 -8.33 9.91 26.68
CA ASP A 358 -7.31 10.91 27.01
C ASP A 358 -5.89 10.34 26.86
N ARG A 359 -5.73 9.02 27.02
CA ARG A 359 -4.45 8.29 27.05
C ARG A 359 -4.06 7.75 25.67
N VAL A 360 -3.74 8.67 24.76
CA VAL A 360 -2.91 8.36 23.58
C VAL A 360 -1.45 8.23 24.04
N MET A 361 -0.72 7.26 23.50
CA MET A 361 0.70 7.02 23.83
C MET A 361 1.56 7.17 22.57
N ASN A 362 2.63 7.94 22.70
CA ASN A 362 3.63 8.15 21.65
C ASN A 362 4.63 6.97 21.71
N ASP A 363 4.35 5.92 20.94
CA ASP A 363 5.21 4.74 20.81
C ASP A 363 6.53 5.06 20.07
N PRO A 364 7.49 4.12 19.98
CA PRO A 364 8.70 4.32 19.19
C PRO A 364 8.40 4.61 17.71
N GLY A 365 9.20 5.49 17.11
CA GLY A 365 9.17 5.80 15.67
C GLY A 365 10.41 5.24 14.96
N VAL A 366 10.28 4.93 13.68
CA VAL A 366 11.38 4.41 12.84
C VAL A 366 11.53 5.23 11.57
N VAL A 367 12.73 5.77 11.31
CA VAL A 367 13.04 6.52 10.08
C VAL A 367 13.32 5.54 8.95
N THR A 368 12.24 5.10 8.29
CA THR A 368 12.23 4.11 7.20
C THR A 368 10.81 4.02 6.61
N SER A 369 10.73 3.62 5.34
CA SER A 369 9.47 3.31 4.66
C SER A 369 8.96 1.92 5.00
N THR A 370 7.69 1.84 5.40
CA THR A 370 7.04 0.57 5.79
C THR A 370 6.37 -0.05 4.56
N GLN A 371 6.63 -1.35 4.35
CA GLN A 371 6.02 -2.18 3.30
C GLN A 371 4.76 -2.92 3.80
N GLY A 372 4.62 -3.10 5.11
CA GLY A 372 3.47 -3.72 5.73
C GLY A 372 3.69 -4.00 7.22
N ILE A 373 2.65 -4.47 7.90
CA ILE A 373 2.72 -4.90 9.30
C ILE A 373 2.14 -6.29 9.50
N TYR A 374 2.49 -6.90 10.62
CA TYR A 374 1.89 -8.12 11.14
C TYR A 374 1.82 -8.02 12.67
N ALA A 375 0.70 -8.35 13.31
CA ALA A 375 0.59 -8.22 14.78
C ALA A 375 -0.23 -9.33 15.41
N THR A 376 0.34 -9.97 16.43
CA THR A 376 -0.27 -11.00 17.28
C THR A 376 -0.91 -10.37 18.52
N GLY A 377 -1.36 -11.21 19.46
CA GLY A 377 -1.82 -10.76 20.78
C GLY A 377 -0.74 -10.08 21.66
N ASP A 378 0.55 -10.24 21.33
CA ASP A 378 1.69 -9.87 22.18
C ASP A 378 2.91 -9.28 21.43
N ALA A 379 2.94 -9.29 20.10
CA ALA A 379 4.00 -8.71 19.26
C ALA A 379 3.44 -7.95 18.05
N LEU A 380 4.13 -6.89 17.64
CA LEU A 380 3.95 -6.17 16.37
C LEU A 380 5.26 -6.25 15.58
N PHE A 381 5.19 -6.70 14.35
CA PHE A 381 6.27 -6.74 13.39
C PHE A 381 6.03 -5.66 12.33
N ILE A 382 7.03 -4.83 12.07
CA ILE A 382 7.05 -3.87 10.96
C ILE A 382 7.98 -4.43 9.88
N ALA A 383 7.49 -4.55 8.65
CA ALA A 383 8.28 -4.87 7.47
C ALA A 383 8.67 -3.57 6.77
N THR A 384 9.96 -3.33 6.52
CA THR A 384 10.47 -2.06 5.99
C THR A 384 11.45 -2.26 4.85
N ALA A 385 11.41 -1.34 3.88
CA ALA A 385 12.17 -1.49 2.64
C ALA A 385 13.67 -1.23 2.83
N ASN A 386 14.49 -1.78 1.92
CA ASN A 386 15.78 -1.19 1.66
C ASN A 386 15.57 0.05 0.75
N TRP A 387 16.09 1.22 1.13
CA TRP A 387 15.80 2.49 0.45
C TRP A 387 16.35 2.57 -0.99
N ARG A 388 17.07 1.55 -1.47
CA ARG A 388 17.46 1.45 -2.88
C ARG A 388 16.29 1.03 -3.79
N ASP A 389 15.40 0.18 -3.30
CA ASP A 389 14.34 -0.46 -4.08
C ASP A 389 13.34 0.60 -4.61
N VAL A 390 13.06 1.57 -3.74
CA VAL A 390 12.37 2.86 -3.94
C VAL A 390 12.70 3.58 -5.26
N PHE A 391 13.94 3.48 -5.76
CA PHE A 391 14.41 4.26 -6.91
C PHE A 391 14.35 3.55 -8.27
N PHE A 392 14.11 2.23 -8.28
CA PHE A 392 14.16 1.44 -9.52
C PHE A 392 12.81 0.79 -9.88
N ALA A 393 11.91 0.61 -8.91
CA ALA A 393 10.56 0.07 -9.12
C ALA A 393 9.55 1.06 -9.75
N GLY A 394 10.01 2.20 -10.29
CA GLY A 394 9.19 3.19 -11.01
C GLY A 394 8.20 4.02 -10.19
N GLY A 395 7.83 3.58 -8.98
CA GLY A 395 6.76 4.15 -8.16
C GLY A 395 7.17 4.53 -6.73
N VAL A 396 8.06 5.51 -6.58
CA VAL A 396 8.05 6.38 -5.38
C VAL A 396 8.29 7.83 -5.78
N ASP A 397 7.39 8.68 -5.31
CA ASP A 397 7.56 10.13 -5.23
C ASP A 397 8.81 10.47 -4.40
N VAL A 398 9.92 10.82 -5.05
CA VAL A 398 11.01 11.58 -4.40
C VAL A 398 10.58 13.06 -4.28
N VAL A 399 9.40 13.25 -3.70
CA VAL A 399 8.80 14.53 -3.36
C VAL A 399 9.47 15.02 -2.07
N VAL A 400 10.73 15.43 -2.21
CA VAL A 400 11.16 16.67 -1.56
C VAL A 400 10.14 17.70 -2.02
N GLY A 401 9.26 18.12 -1.10
CA GLY A 401 7.95 18.71 -1.39
C GLY A 401 7.93 20.06 -2.10
N ILE A 402 8.44 20.10 -3.33
CA ILE A 402 8.50 21.22 -4.27
C ILE A 402 7.10 21.45 -4.85
N GLY A 403 6.18 21.88 -3.99
CA GLY A 403 4.80 22.18 -4.36
C GLY A 403 4.72 23.37 -5.30
N VAL A 404 4.25 23.13 -6.52
CA VAL A 404 3.97 24.20 -7.51
C VAL A 404 2.57 24.74 -7.28
N VAL A 405 2.46 26.02 -6.93
CA VAL A 405 1.17 26.70 -6.73
C VAL A 405 0.79 27.49 -7.99
N GLU A 406 -0.14 26.96 -8.79
CA GLU A 406 -0.81 27.75 -9.85
C GLU A 406 -2.03 28.49 -9.27
N PRO A 407 -2.04 29.84 -9.22
CA PRO A 407 -3.18 30.59 -8.71
C PRO A 407 -4.31 30.71 -9.73
N GLY A 408 -5.32 29.83 -9.61
CA GLY A 408 -6.70 30.17 -10.00
C GLY A 408 -7.26 29.59 -11.30
N ARG A 409 -6.93 28.35 -11.66
CA ARG A 409 -7.58 27.63 -12.77
C ARG A 409 -8.50 26.52 -12.25
N GLN A 410 -9.81 26.62 -12.51
CA GLN A 410 -10.72 25.48 -12.39
C GLN A 410 -10.55 24.55 -13.61
N PRO A 411 -10.66 23.22 -13.44
CA PRO A 411 -10.75 22.31 -14.57
C PRO A 411 -12.12 22.45 -15.27
N GLU A 412 -12.12 22.43 -16.59
CA GLU A 412 -13.31 22.07 -17.38
C GLU A 412 -13.28 20.56 -17.68
N PRO A 413 -14.43 19.89 -17.83
CA PRO A 413 -14.48 18.45 -18.08
C PRO A 413 -13.84 18.08 -19.42
N ALA A 414 -13.19 16.92 -19.48
CA ALA A 414 -12.61 16.39 -20.70
C ALA A 414 -13.68 15.70 -21.57
N ASP A 415 -13.68 15.97 -22.88
CA ASP A 415 -14.45 15.20 -23.86
C ASP A 415 -13.84 13.80 -24.02
N ALA A 416 -14.61 12.76 -23.74
CA ALA A 416 -14.19 11.37 -23.91
C ALA A 416 -14.50 10.86 -25.34
N ASP A 417 -13.53 10.95 -26.25
CA ASP A 417 -13.51 10.21 -27.53
C ASP A 417 -12.12 10.33 -28.22
N ALA A 418 -11.19 9.41 -27.90
CA ALA A 418 -9.88 9.33 -28.57
C ALA A 418 -9.27 7.92 -28.52
N GLU A 419 -9.20 7.23 -29.67
CA GLU A 419 -8.61 5.88 -29.79
C GLU A 419 -7.07 5.92 -29.85
N SER A 420 -6.41 4.99 -29.14
CA SER A 420 -4.95 4.84 -29.13
C SER A 420 -4.39 4.27 -30.45
N PRO A 421 -3.32 4.86 -31.03
CA PRO A 421 -2.65 4.31 -32.22
C PRO A 421 -1.72 3.13 -31.88
N PRO A 422 -1.47 2.20 -32.82
CA PRO A 422 -0.62 1.03 -32.59
C PRO A 422 0.88 1.35 -32.63
N SER A 423 1.66 0.59 -31.86
CA SER A 423 3.13 0.64 -31.82
C SER A 423 3.79 -0.19 -32.93
N GLU A 424 4.73 0.40 -33.68
CA GLU A 424 5.72 -0.33 -34.49
C GLU A 424 7.08 -0.41 -33.76
N PRO A 425 7.87 -1.48 -33.94
CA PRO A 425 9.14 -1.68 -33.24
C PRO A 425 10.27 -0.82 -33.82
N THR A 426 11.25 -0.48 -32.99
CA THR A 426 12.49 0.21 -33.40
C THR A 426 13.72 -0.65 -33.08
N ASP A 427 14.69 -0.69 -34.01
CA ASP A 427 15.86 -1.58 -33.93
C ASP A 427 16.80 -1.24 -32.75
N GLU A 428 17.32 -2.28 -32.10
CA GLU A 428 18.30 -2.18 -31.01
C GLU A 428 19.66 -1.60 -31.46
N VAL A 429 20.27 -0.78 -30.61
CA VAL A 429 21.70 -0.42 -30.70
C VAL A 429 22.38 -0.76 -29.36
N PRO A 430 23.32 -1.72 -29.32
CA PRO A 430 23.88 -2.21 -28.06
C PRO A 430 24.83 -1.19 -27.41
N MET A 431 24.47 -0.72 -26.21
CA MET A 431 25.35 0.06 -25.34
C MET A 431 26.28 -0.86 -24.54
N ALA A 432 27.48 -0.38 -24.22
CA ALA A 432 28.52 -1.19 -23.60
C ALA A 432 28.42 -1.21 -22.07
N GLN A 433 28.67 -2.38 -21.47
CA GLN A 433 28.60 -2.61 -20.02
C GLN A 433 29.55 -1.70 -19.24
N VAL A 434 29.03 -1.08 -18.17
CA VAL A 434 29.81 -0.48 -17.09
C VAL A 434 29.35 -1.11 -15.78
N ALA A 435 30.23 -1.91 -15.16
CA ALA A 435 30.03 -2.38 -13.80
C ALA A 435 30.76 -1.42 -12.85
N GLU A 436 30.05 -0.82 -11.90
CA GLU A 436 30.65 0.12 -10.95
C GLU A 436 31.34 -0.64 -9.80
N GLU A 437 32.67 -0.72 -9.84
CA GLU A 437 33.45 -1.04 -8.65
C GLU A 437 33.49 0.17 -7.71
N SER A 438 33.01 0.00 -6.48
CA SER A 438 33.19 1.00 -5.41
C SER A 438 34.68 1.16 -5.10
N ALA A 439 35.12 2.38 -4.79
CA ALA A 439 36.54 2.70 -4.57
C ALA A 439 37.21 1.93 -3.41
N ASP A 440 36.40 1.33 -2.55
CA ASP A 440 36.79 0.69 -1.30
C ASP A 440 36.86 -0.85 -1.43
N GLY A 441 36.45 -1.41 -2.57
CA GLY A 441 36.33 -2.86 -2.79
C GLY A 441 35.14 -3.49 -2.07
N GLU A 442 34.15 -2.68 -1.68
CA GLU A 442 32.90 -3.14 -1.08
C GLU A 442 32.00 -3.69 -2.19
N VAL A 443 31.74 -5.00 -2.14
CA VAL A 443 30.74 -5.65 -2.99
C VAL A 443 29.37 -5.19 -2.50
N ILE A 444 28.78 -4.25 -3.24
CA ILE A 444 27.42 -3.80 -3.04
C ILE A 444 26.50 -4.99 -3.35
N ASP A 445 25.73 -5.42 -2.36
CA ASP A 445 24.61 -6.32 -2.61
C ASP A 445 23.46 -5.50 -3.22
N ASN A 446 23.05 -5.87 -4.44
CA ASN A 446 22.01 -5.18 -5.20
C ASN A 446 20.64 -5.87 -5.06
N ARG A 447 20.53 -6.89 -4.20
CA ARG A 447 19.30 -7.66 -3.98
C ARG A 447 18.26 -6.87 -3.19
N GLU A 448 17.02 -6.96 -3.63
CA GLU A 448 15.84 -6.50 -2.90
C GLU A 448 15.76 -7.22 -1.55
N ALA A 449 15.41 -6.52 -0.47
CA ALA A 449 15.40 -7.09 0.87
C ALA A 449 14.45 -6.37 1.84
N THR A 450 13.71 -7.16 2.61
CA THR A 450 12.84 -6.69 3.69
C THR A 450 13.59 -6.71 5.01
N GLN A 451 13.60 -5.58 5.73
CA GLN A 451 14.00 -5.51 7.12
C GLN A 451 12.77 -5.72 8.01
N LEU A 452 12.96 -6.43 9.13
CA LEU A 452 11.87 -6.83 10.02
C LEU A 452 12.17 -6.30 11.42
N HIS A 453 11.22 -5.60 12.05
CA HIS A 453 11.39 -5.02 13.38
C HIS A 453 10.30 -5.52 14.33
N ARG A 454 10.68 -6.27 15.38
CA ARG A 454 9.78 -6.80 16.42
C ARG A 454 9.64 -5.81 17.57
N LEU A 455 8.40 -5.51 17.94
CA LEU A 455 8.03 -4.77 19.14
C LEU A 455 7.07 -5.61 19.99
N ALA A 456 7.43 -5.87 21.25
CA ALA A 456 6.51 -6.44 22.23
C ALA A 456 5.35 -5.48 22.53
N LEU A 457 4.19 -6.06 22.76
CA LEU A 457 2.94 -5.40 23.10
C LEU A 457 2.56 -5.77 24.55
N PRO A 458 3.11 -5.09 25.57
CA PRO A 458 3.04 -5.51 26.99
C PRO A 458 1.64 -5.40 27.65
N GLY A 459 0.57 -5.38 26.86
CA GLY A 459 -0.83 -5.37 27.31
C GLY A 459 -1.52 -4.01 27.20
N ASP A 460 -2.73 -3.96 27.75
CA ASP A 460 -3.65 -2.83 27.69
C ASP A 460 -3.04 -1.50 28.13
N GLY A 461 -3.06 -0.50 27.24
CA GLY A 461 -2.59 0.84 27.55
C GLY A 461 -1.15 0.85 28.05
N LEU A 462 -0.27 0.01 27.52
CA LEU A 462 1.17 0.15 27.65
C LEU A 462 1.80 0.32 26.26
N PRO A 463 2.84 1.16 26.13
CA PRO A 463 3.45 1.44 24.84
C PRO A 463 4.17 0.21 24.28
N ALA A 464 4.32 0.19 22.96
CA ALA A 464 5.10 -0.83 22.27
C ALA A 464 6.59 -0.74 22.65
N VAL A 465 7.25 -1.90 22.80
CA VAL A 465 8.65 -1.99 23.24
C VAL A 465 9.46 -2.74 22.19
N TYR A 466 10.37 -2.07 21.50
CA TYR A 466 11.27 -2.72 20.54
C TYR A 466 12.12 -3.83 21.20
N GLU A 467 12.19 -4.99 20.55
CA GLU A 467 12.93 -6.17 21.02
C GLU A 467 14.07 -6.56 20.08
N ALA A 468 13.81 -6.68 18.77
CA ALA A 468 14.73 -7.29 17.81
C ALA A 468 14.56 -6.75 16.37
N SER A 469 15.59 -6.95 15.54
CA SER A 469 15.52 -6.73 14.09
C SER A 469 16.15 -7.89 13.31
N GLY A 470 15.52 -8.30 12.22
CA GLY A 470 16.04 -9.28 11.26
C GLY A 470 15.92 -8.80 9.81
N ARG A 471 16.28 -9.69 8.87
CA ARG A 471 16.25 -9.41 7.43
C ARG A 471 15.99 -10.68 6.62
N VAL A 472 15.21 -10.54 5.54
CA VAL A 472 15.01 -11.57 4.50
C VAL A 472 15.26 -10.95 3.12
N HIS A 473 15.55 -11.76 2.11
CA HIS A 473 15.59 -11.30 0.71
C HIS A 473 14.17 -11.15 0.16
N GLY A 474 14.02 -10.29 -0.85
CA GLY A 474 12.75 -10.01 -1.49
C GLY A 474 11.76 -9.28 -0.59
N ARG A 475 10.51 -9.19 -1.06
CA ARG A 475 9.41 -8.49 -0.40
C ARG A 475 8.24 -9.43 -0.10
N PRO A 476 7.52 -9.20 1.01
CA PRO A 476 6.23 -9.84 1.22
C PRO A 476 5.23 -9.39 0.14
N LEU A 477 4.28 -10.24 -0.22
CA LEU A 477 3.10 -9.81 -0.97
C LEU A 477 2.28 -8.85 -0.10
N ASN A 478 2.05 -9.25 1.15
CA ASN A 478 1.10 -8.62 2.05
C ASN A 478 1.29 -9.09 3.49
N ALA A 479 0.34 -8.76 4.36
CA ALA A 479 0.32 -9.27 5.73
C ALA A 479 0.30 -10.82 5.78
N PHE A 480 -0.17 -11.51 4.74
CA PHE A 480 -0.22 -12.99 4.67
C PHE A 480 1.03 -13.67 4.17
N SER A 481 2.02 -12.89 3.78
CA SER A 481 3.39 -13.35 3.87
C SER A 481 3.86 -13.66 5.30
N PHE A 482 3.14 -13.30 6.37
CA PHE A 482 3.63 -13.41 7.77
C PHE A 482 2.80 -14.30 8.70
N ASP A 483 3.48 -15.04 9.58
CA ASP A 483 2.92 -15.84 10.69
C ASP A 483 3.96 -16.00 11.83
N LEU A 484 3.51 -16.16 13.09
CA LEU A 484 4.34 -16.47 14.26
C LEU A 484 3.90 -17.79 14.91
N HIS A 485 4.63 -18.88 14.65
CA HIS A 485 4.33 -20.22 15.16
C HIS A 485 5.44 -20.74 16.08
N GLU A 486 5.07 -21.23 17.26
CA GLU A 486 5.98 -21.65 18.34
C GLU A 486 7.23 -20.76 18.55
N GLY A 487 7.06 -19.43 18.48
CA GLY A 487 8.14 -18.44 18.67
C GLY A 487 9.05 -18.21 17.46
N HIS A 488 8.69 -18.75 16.29
CA HIS A 488 9.42 -18.56 15.03
C HIS A 488 8.58 -17.73 14.06
N LEU A 489 9.13 -16.62 13.58
CA LEU A 489 8.48 -15.80 12.55
C LEU A 489 8.69 -16.47 11.18
N ARG A 490 7.61 -16.67 10.45
CA ARG A 490 7.59 -17.27 9.10
C ARG A 490 7.27 -16.16 8.10
N VAL A 491 8.07 -16.07 7.03
CA VAL A 491 7.95 -14.99 6.04
C VAL A 491 8.08 -15.53 4.62
N ALA A 492 7.03 -15.41 3.81
CA ALA A 492 7.06 -15.69 2.37
C ALA A 492 7.40 -14.41 1.58
N THR A 493 8.36 -14.45 0.67
CA THR A 493 8.76 -13.29 -0.14
C THR A 493 9.08 -13.64 -1.60
N THR A 494 8.97 -12.64 -2.47
CA THR A 494 9.48 -12.67 -3.85
C THR A 494 10.67 -11.72 -3.98
N GLU A 495 11.81 -12.21 -4.47
CA GLU A 495 13.02 -11.42 -4.72
C GLU A 495 13.14 -11.02 -6.20
N HIS A 496 12.97 -9.73 -6.50
CA HIS A 496 13.12 -9.20 -7.87
C HIS A 496 14.60 -8.82 -8.17
N PRO A 497 15.20 -9.32 -9.28
CA PRO A 497 16.61 -9.08 -9.58
C PRO A 497 16.86 -7.67 -10.16
N MET A 498 17.52 -6.80 -9.38
CA MET A 498 17.79 -5.42 -9.80
C MET A 498 19.07 -5.28 -10.64
N GLY A 499 18.93 -5.21 -11.97
CA GLY A 499 19.99 -4.72 -12.87
C GLY A 499 19.85 -5.14 -14.33
N GLU A 500 19.91 -4.17 -15.26
CA GLU A 500 19.88 -4.41 -16.70
C GLU A 500 20.95 -5.43 -17.14
N GLY A 501 20.54 -6.42 -17.94
CA GLY A 501 21.44 -7.42 -18.51
C GLY A 501 21.80 -8.59 -17.59
N THR A 502 21.19 -8.68 -16.39
CA THR A 502 21.14 -9.95 -15.65
C THR A 502 20.12 -10.90 -16.29
N ILE A 503 20.46 -12.18 -16.40
CA ILE A 503 19.50 -13.25 -16.78
C ILE A 503 19.13 -14.00 -15.50
N GLU A 504 18.64 -13.26 -14.53
CA GLU A 504 18.08 -13.79 -13.30
C GLU A 504 16.57 -13.56 -13.33
N THR A 505 15.83 -14.53 -12.81
CA THR A 505 14.37 -14.53 -12.71
C THR A 505 13.97 -14.29 -11.26
N ASN A 506 12.73 -13.88 -11.01
CA ASN A 506 12.22 -13.65 -9.66
C ASN A 506 12.38 -14.94 -8.81
N GLU A 507 12.95 -14.84 -7.62
CA GLU A 507 13.13 -15.98 -6.70
C GLU A 507 12.14 -15.86 -5.52
N THR A 508 11.04 -16.60 -5.59
CA THR A 508 10.03 -16.69 -4.51
C THR A 508 10.43 -17.75 -3.47
N ARG A 509 10.31 -17.45 -2.16
CA ARG A 509 10.82 -18.30 -1.06
C ARG A 509 9.99 -18.17 0.22
N VAL A 510 10.07 -19.18 1.10
CA VAL A 510 9.67 -19.04 2.52
C VAL A 510 10.91 -19.08 3.41
N PHE A 511 11.00 -18.12 4.32
CA PHE A 511 12.00 -18.00 5.38
C PHE A 511 11.37 -18.31 6.73
N VAL A 512 12.17 -18.84 7.65
CA VAL A 512 11.81 -19.02 9.06
C VAL A 512 12.92 -18.37 9.90
N LEU A 513 12.52 -17.54 10.86
CA LEU A 513 13.39 -16.78 11.75
C LEU A 513 13.07 -17.12 13.20
N ASP A 514 14.06 -17.04 14.08
CA ASP A 514 13.87 -17.29 15.52
C ASP A 514 13.30 -16.07 16.28
N ASP A 515 13.13 -16.21 17.61
CA ASP A 515 12.66 -15.14 18.50
C ASP A 515 13.46 -13.83 18.37
N GLY A 516 14.76 -13.92 18.03
CA GLY A 516 15.67 -12.79 17.83
C GLY A 516 15.68 -12.25 16.40
N LEU A 517 14.87 -12.82 15.51
CA LEU A 517 14.83 -12.58 14.06
C LEU A 517 16.14 -12.93 13.32
N GLU A 518 16.91 -13.91 13.82
CA GLU A 518 17.96 -14.57 13.02
C GLU A 518 17.32 -15.67 12.14
N VAL A 519 17.68 -15.76 10.86
CA VAL A 519 17.09 -16.74 9.92
C VAL A 519 17.54 -18.16 10.30
N SER A 520 16.64 -18.96 10.87
CA SER A 520 16.88 -20.35 11.26
C SER A 520 16.82 -21.31 10.06
N GLY A 521 15.98 -21.02 9.08
CA GLY A 521 15.74 -21.89 7.92
C GLY A 521 15.15 -21.13 6.72
N ARG A 522 15.25 -21.71 5.52
CA ARG A 522 14.65 -21.20 4.29
C ARG A 522 14.44 -22.32 3.27
N THR A 523 13.40 -22.22 2.45
CA THR A 523 13.12 -23.18 1.38
C THR A 523 14.11 -23.02 0.21
N SER A 524 14.10 -24.02 -0.69
CA SER A 524 14.47 -23.77 -2.09
C SER A 524 13.57 -22.69 -2.71
N PRO A 525 13.96 -22.08 -3.85
CA PRO A 525 13.05 -21.28 -4.64
C PRO A 525 11.78 -22.07 -4.99
N LEU A 526 10.65 -21.42 -4.78
CA LEU A 526 9.36 -21.70 -5.42
C LEU A 526 9.41 -21.08 -6.82
N ALA A 527 8.61 -21.63 -7.75
CA ALA A 527 8.52 -21.30 -9.19
C ALA A 527 9.44 -20.14 -9.69
N PRO A 528 10.68 -20.43 -10.14
CA PRO A 528 11.63 -19.38 -10.51
C PRO A 528 11.18 -18.59 -11.74
N GLY A 529 10.82 -17.32 -11.54
CA GLY A 529 10.17 -16.47 -12.53
C GLY A 529 8.77 -15.99 -12.15
N GLU A 530 8.15 -16.58 -11.11
CA GLU A 530 6.77 -16.28 -10.71
C GLU A 530 6.70 -15.55 -9.36
N ASP A 531 5.75 -14.62 -9.29
CA ASP A 531 5.45 -13.82 -8.10
C ASP A 531 4.42 -14.52 -7.20
N ILE A 532 4.39 -14.19 -5.91
CA ILE A 532 3.37 -14.69 -4.98
C ILE A 532 2.02 -14.03 -5.28
N PHE A 533 0.96 -14.83 -5.42
CA PHE A 533 -0.43 -14.37 -5.52
C PHE A 533 -1.26 -14.68 -4.27
N ALA A 534 -0.96 -15.75 -3.55
CA ALA A 534 -1.50 -15.99 -2.21
C ALA A 534 -0.55 -16.79 -1.32
N VAL A 535 -0.69 -16.63 -0.01
CA VAL A 535 0.07 -17.36 1.02
C VAL A 535 -0.88 -17.75 2.14
N ARG A 536 -0.64 -18.92 2.74
CA ARG A 536 -1.29 -19.33 3.98
C ARG A 536 -0.33 -20.13 4.86
N PHE A 537 -0.24 -19.80 6.13
CA PHE A 537 0.36 -20.64 7.16
C PHE A 537 -0.72 -21.22 8.09
N GLU A 538 -0.55 -22.48 8.50
CA GLU A 538 -1.49 -23.15 9.40
C GLU A 538 -0.77 -24.26 10.18
N GLY A 539 -0.52 -24.04 11.48
CA GLY A 539 0.27 -24.96 12.30
C GLY A 539 1.62 -25.26 11.66
N ASP A 540 1.97 -26.53 11.48
CA ASP A 540 3.24 -26.97 10.87
C ASP A 540 3.26 -26.91 9.32
N HIS A 541 2.21 -26.38 8.68
CA HIS A 541 2.08 -26.32 7.22
C HIS A 541 2.17 -24.90 6.67
N GLY A 542 2.69 -24.78 5.44
CA GLY A 542 2.59 -23.58 4.61
C GLY A 542 2.08 -23.90 3.20
N PHE A 543 1.34 -22.95 2.63
CA PHE A 543 0.81 -22.97 1.28
C PHE A 543 1.23 -21.66 0.60
N VAL A 544 1.71 -21.76 -0.64
CA VAL A 544 2.05 -20.59 -1.46
C VAL A 544 1.54 -20.83 -2.88
N VAL A 545 0.93 -19.81 -3.46
CA VAL A 545 0.40 -19.78 -4.82
C VAL A 545 1.20 -18.75 -5.61
N THR A 546 1.66 -19.12 -6.80
CA THR A 546 2.43 -18.25 -7.70
C THR A 546 1.84 -18.24 -9.10
N PHE A 547 2.19 -17.24 -9.93
CA PHE A 547 1.69 -17.21 -11.31
C PHE A 547 2.57 -16.42 -12.28
N GLU A 548 2.94 -17.05 -13.40
CA GLU A 548 3.32 -16.35 -14.65
C GLU A 548 2.33 -16.70 -15.79
N GLN A 549 1.95 -17.98 -15.94
CA GLN A 549 1.00 -18.44 -16.98
C GLN A 549 0.06 -19.59 -16.54
N LYS A 550 0.42 -20.35 -15.50
CA LYS A 550 -0.41 -21.34 -14.79
C LYS A 550 0.01 -21.33 -13.31
N ASP A 551 -0.93 -21.58 -12.40
CA ASP A 551 -0.70 -21.51 -10.94
C ASP A 551 -0.31 -22.88 -10.38
N PRO A 552 0.92 -23.06 -9.85
CA PRO A 552 1.25 -24.12 -8.91
C PRO A 552 0.93 -23.72 -7.45
N LEU A 553 -0.10 -24.35 -6.87
CA LEU A 553 -0.26 -24.42 -5.42
C LEU A 553 0.87 -25.27 -4.82
N PHE A 554 1.82 -24.63 -4.15
CA PHE A 554 2.89 -25.27 -3.39
C PHE A 554 2.45 -25.61 -1.97
N THR A 555 2.96 -26.74 -1.48
CA THR A 555 2.77 -27.24 -0.10
C THR A 555 4.13 -27.43 0.57
N ILE A 556 4.28 -26.90 1.78
CA ILE A 556 5.56 -26.70 2.46
C ILE A 556 5.49 -27.24 3.90
N ASP A 557 6.34 -28.20 4.23
CA ASP A 557 6.53 -28.72 5.59
C ASP A 557 7.39 -27.73 6.39
N LEU A 558 6.83 -27.21 7.48
CA LEU A 558 7.42 -26.23 8.37
C LEU A 558 7.61 -26.79 9.79
N SER A 559 7.36 -28.08 10.01
CA SER A 559 7.51 -28.79 11.30
C SER A 559 8.94 -28.78 11.86
N THR A 560 9.93 -28.47 11.02
CA THR A 560 11.33 -28.29 11.41
C THR A 560 11.80 -26.88 11.02
N PRO A 561 11.74 -25.89 11.94
CA PRO A 561 12.08 -24.48 11.68
C PRO A 561 13.49 -24.21 11.10
N SER A 562 14.42 -25.15 11.22
CA SER A 562 15.77 -25.05 10.63
C SER A 562 15.93 -25.71 9.26
N ALA A 563 14.87 -26.35 8.73
CA ALA A 563 14.89 -27.09 7.47
C ALA A 563 13.48 -27.19 6.85
N PRO A 564 12.82 -26.07 6.53
CA PRO A 564 11.53 -26.08 5.83
C PRO A 564 11.69 -26.69 4.42
N GLU A 565 10.80 -27.61 4.04
CA GLU A 565 10.90 -28.39 2.81
C GLU A 565 9.64 -28.22 1.94
N VAL A 566 9.82 -27.98 0.63
CA VAL A 566 8.72 -27.96 -0.33
C VAL A 566 8.41 -29.39 -0.71
N VAL A 567 7.22 -29.88 -0.34
CA VAL A 567 6.89 -31.31 -0.36
C VAL A 567 5.91 -31.70 -1.46
N GLY A 568 5.11 -30.76 -1.96
CA GLY A 568 4.13 -30.99 -3.04
C GLY A 568 3.84 -29.73 -3.87
N GLU A 569 3.29 -29.97 -5.05
CA GLU A 569 2.99 -28.96 -6.08
C GLU A 569 1.75 -29.43 -6.87
N LEU A 570 0.76 -28.55 -7.06
CA LEU A 570 -0.44 -28.81 -7.86
C LEU A 570 -0.69 -27.65 -8.83
N SER A 571 -0.46 -27.89 -10.12
CA SER A 571 -0.75 -26.90 -11.16
C SER A 571 -2.24 -26.90 -11.56
N VAL A 572 -2.91 -25.76 -11.48
CA VAL A 572 -4.31 -25.56 -11.92
C VAL A 572 -4.43 -24.53 -13.06
N THR A 573 -5.67 -24.24 -13.48
CA THR A 573 -6.01 -23.19 -14.46
C THR A 573 -6.88 -22.13 -13.78
N GLY A 574 -6.50 -20.86 -13.95
CA GLY A 574 -6.80 -19.82 -12.98
C GLY A 574 -5.68 -19.68 -11.94
N TYR A 575 -5.87 -18.81 -10.96
CA TYR A 575 -5.02 -18.68 -9.77
C TYR A 575 -5.81 -18.23 -8.54
N SER A 576 -5.37 -18.63 -7.34
CA SER A 576 -5.96 -18.14 -6.08
C SER A 576 -5.27 -16.86 -5.60
N THR A 577 -6.02 -15.82 -5.22
CA THR A 577 -5.47 -14.63 -4.52
C THR A 577 -5.74 -14.66 -3.02
N TYR A 578 -6.58 -15.59 -2.57
CA TYR A 578 -6.98 -15.76 -1.18
C TYR A 578 -7.03 -17.26 -0.84
N LEU A 579 -6.51 -17.64 0.35
CA LEU A 579 -6.45 -19.02 0.83
C LEU A 579 -6.96 -19.14 2.27
N GLN A 580 -7.94 -20.02 2.49
CA GLN A 580 -8.52 -20.32 3.81
C GLN A 580 -8.51 -21.82 4.11
N VAL A 581 -7.96 -22.22 5.25
CA VAL A 581 -8.07 -23.62 5.71
C VAL A 581 -9.49 -23.91 6.21
N LEU A 582 -10.07 -25.02 5.74
CA LEU A 582 -11.40 -25.49 6.15
C LEU A 582 -11.30 -26.52 7.27
N ASP A 583 -10.39 -27.50 7.13
CA ASP A 583 -10.12 -28.55 8.12
C ASP A 583 -8.69 -29.11 7.94
N GLU A 584 -8.32 -30.15 8.71
CA GLU A 584 -7.00 -30.83 8.67
C GLU A 584 -6.61 -31.41 7.29
N SER A 585 -7.56 -31.47 6.35
CA SER A 585 -7.47 -32.11 5.03
C SER A 585 -7.95 -31.26 3.85
N HIS A 586 -8.51 -30.05 4.06
CA HIS A 586 -9.07 -29.23 2.99
C HIS A 586 -8.69 -27.73 3.07
N LEU A 587 -8.35 -27.18 1.90
CA LEU A 587 -8.04 -25.76 1.68
C LEU A 587 -9.04 -25.16 0.68
N LEU A 588 -9.64 -24.01 1.02
CA LEU A 588 -10.45 -23.17 0.14
C LEU A 588 -9.55 -22.13 -0.54
N GLY A 589 -9.61 -22.06 -1.87
CA GLY A 589 -9.07 -20.96 -2.66
C GLY A 589 -10.19 -20.08 -3.22
N VAL A 590 -9.96 -18.77 -3.26
CA VAL A 590 -10.77 -17.79 -4.01
C VAL A 590 -9.81 -16.96 -4.86
N GLY A 591 -10.20 -16.66 -6.10
CA GLY A 591 -9.35 -15.92 -7.03
C GLY A 591 -9.91 -15.85 -8.45
N VAL A 592 -9.04 -15.94 -9.45
CA VAL A 592 -9.37 -15.65 -10.85
C VAL A 592 -9.37 -16.93 -11.67
N ALA A 593 -10.49 -17.23 -12.34
CA ALA A 593 -10.59 -18.30 -13.33
C ALA A 593 -9.81 -17.90 -14.60
N ALA A 594 -9.09 -18.85 -15.22
CA ALA A 594 -8.41 -18.64 -16.49
C ALA A 594 -8.32 -19.94 -17.30
N ASP A 595 -8.10 -19.83 -18.62
CA ASP A 595 -7.95 -20.99 -19.51
C ASP A 595 -6.53 -21.59 -19.53
N GLU A 596 -6.30 -22.61 -20.37
CA GLU A 596 -4.98 -23.23 -20.55
C GLU A 596 -3.92 -22.29 -21.16
N GLN A 597 -4.30 -21.09 -21.60
CA GLN A 597 -3.43 -20.05 -22.16
C GLN A 597 -3.21 -18.89 -21.16
N GLY A 598 -3.76 -18.98 -19.94
CA GLY A 598 -3.69 -17.92 -18.93
C GLY A 598 -4.68 -16.77 -19.16
N ILE A 599 -5.62 -16.91 -20.10
CA ILE A 599 -6.62 -15.86 -20.38
C ILE A 599 -7.70 -15.92 -19.30
N GLN A 600 -7.81 -14.85 -18.51
CA GLN A 600 -8.77 -14.72 -17.42
C GLN A 600 -10.21 -14.78 -17.94
N SER A 601 -11.09 -15.50 -17.22
CA SER A 601 -12.47 -15.80 -17.62
C SER A 601 -13.52 -15.41 -16.57
N GLY A 602 -13.14 -15.10 -15.33
CA GLY A 602 -14.04 -14.66 -14.27
C GLY A 602 -13.51 -14.99 -12.86
N LEU A 603 -14.43 -15.16 -11.91
CA LEU A 603 -14.16 -15.52 -10.52
C LEU A 603 -14.07 -17.05 -10.38
N GLN A 604 -13.09 -17.56 -9.64
CA GLN A 604 -12.99 -18.99 -9.29
C GLN A 604 -13.06 -19.17 -7.77
N VAL A 605 -13.77 -20.23 -7.35
CA VAL A 605 -13.75 -20.76 -5.99
C VAL A 605 -13.37 -22.24 -6.08
N SER A 606 -12.39 -22.69 -5.29
CA SER A 606 -11.79 -24.02 -5.40
C SER A 606 -11.61 -24.67 -4.02
N ILE A 607 -11.81 -25.99 -3.93
CA ILE A 607 -11.49 -26.81 -2.76
C ILE A 607 -10.37 -27.78 -3.14
N PHE A 608 -9.26 -27.74 -2.41
CA PHE A 608 -8.12 -28.63 -2.57
C PHE A 608 -8.11 -29.69 -1.46
N ASP A 609 -7.96 -30.97 -1.82
CA ASP A 609 -7.61 -32.04 -0.88
C ASP A 609 -6.10 -31.97 -0.62
N ILE A 610 -5.75 -31.74 0.65
CA ILE A 610 -4.38 -31.65 1.17
C ILE A 610 -4.06 -32.79 2.14
N SER A 611 -4.94 -33.80 2.25
CA SER A 611 -4.76 -34.97 3.14
C SER A 611 -3.53 -35.81 2.81
N ASN A 612 -3.06 -35.74 1.57
CA ASN A 612 -1.73 -36.16 1.15
C ASN A 612 -0.90 -34.94 0.77
N PHE A 613 -0.37 -34.25 1.78
CA PHE A 613 0.34 -32.96 1.65
C PHE A 613 1.54 -32.97 0.66
N ALA A 614 2.08 -34.13 0.28
CA ALA A 614 3.13 -34.25 -0.75
C ALA A 614 2.60 -34.45 -2.19
N SER A 615 1.28 -34.41 -2.38
CA SER A 615 0.58 -34.53 -3.67
C SER A 615 -0.87 -34.04 -3.50
N PRO A 616 -1.08 -32.72 -3.25
CA PRO A 616 -2.42 -32.15 -3.16
C PRO A 616 -3.20 -32.32 -4.47
N GLU A 617 -4.53 -32.43 -4.38
CA GLU A 617 -5.42 -32.60 -5.55
C GLU A 617 -6.56 -31.56 -5.53
N LEU A 618 -6.98 -31.06 -6.70
CA LEU A 618 -8.16 -30.20 -6.81
C LEU A 618 -9.42 -31.07 -6.70
N ALA A 619 -10.11 -31.01 -5.55
CA ALA A 619 -11.29 -31.82 -5.26
C ALA A 619 -12.54 -31.26 -5.96
N HIS A 620 -12.75 -29.95 -5.85
CA HIS A 620 -13.92 -29.25 -6.43
C HIS A 620 -13.52 -27.85 -6.92
N SER A 621 -14.20 -27.35 -7.95
CA SER A 621 -14.14 -25.93 -8.33
C SER A 621 -15.47 -25.43 -8.89
N LEU A 622 -15.70 -24.13 -8.77
CA LEU A 622 -16.81 -23.37 -9.35
C LEU A 622 -16.23 -22.13 -10.05
N GLU A 623 -16.62 -21.90 -11.30
CA GLU A 623 -16.26 -20.71 -12.07
C GLU A 623 -17.50 -19.86 -12.34
N ILE A 624 -17.46 -18.59 -11.93
CA ILE A 624 -18.49 -17.59 -12.19
C ILE A 624 -17.96 -16.68 -13.30
N GLY A 625 -18.20 -17.11 -14.54
CA GLY A 625 -17.64 -16.47 -15.74
C GLY A 625 -18.11 -15.03 -15.93
N GLY A 626 -17.17 -14.13 -16.26
CA GLY A 626 -17.43 -12.70 -16.42
C GLY A 626 -17.63 -11.92 -15.10
N ALA A 627 -17.52 -12.59 -13.95
CA ALA A 627 -17.57 -11.96 -12.63
C ALA A 627 -16.16 -11.64 -12.08
N TYR A 628 -16.08 -10.56 -11.33
CA TYR A 628 -14.99 -10.20 -10.43
C TYR A 628 -15.54 -10.11 -9.00
N SER A 629 -14.67 -10.12 -8.00
CA SER A 629 -15.06 -9.95 -6.59
C SER A 629 -14.04 -9.12 -5.85
N ASP A 630 -14.51 -8.19 -5.02
CA ASP A 630 -13.71 -7.52 -4.00
C ASP A 630 -12.93 -8.52 -3.14
N ALA A 631 -13.44 -9.73 -2.91
CA ALA A 631 -12.75 -10.75 -2.14
C ALA A 631 -11.43 -11.23 -2.76
N ASN A 632 -11.23 -11.05 -4.08
CA ASN A 632 -9.95 -11.34 -4.73
C ASN A 632 -8.86 -10.33 -4.34
N TYR A 633 -9.26 -9.24 -3.69
CA TYR A 633 -8.49 -8.04 -3.50
C TYR A 633 -8.51 -7.64 -2.01
N ASN A 634 -9.66 -7.23 -1.48
CA ASN A 634 -9.87 -7.00 -0.06
C ASN A 634 -10.60 -8.18 0.60
N TYR A 635 -9.83 -9.02 1.28
CA TYR A 635 -10.27 -10.12 2.15
C TYR A 635 -11.42 -9.80 3.14
N HIS A 636 -11.60 -8.54 3.58
CA HIS A 636 -12.74 -8.14 4.41
C HIS A 636 -14.08 -8.23 3.68
N ALA A 637 -14.08 -8.21 2.34
CA ALA A 637 -15.28 -8.44 1.52
C ALA A 637 -15.82 -9.86 1.65
N LEU A 638 -14.95 -10.85 1.91
CA LEU A 638 -15.31 -12.25 2.05
C LEU A 638 -15.89 -12.52 3.44
N THR A 639 -16.97 -13.30 3.53
CA THR A 639 -17.42 -13.89 4.80
C THR A 639 -17.67 -15.39 4.65
N LEU A 640 -16.93 -16.19 5.41
CA LEU A 640 -17.15 -17.64 5.54
C LEU A 640 -17.81 -17.92 6.91
N TRP A 641 -18.94 -18.62 6.90
CA TRP A 641 -19.73 -18.89 8.11
C TRP A 641 -20.42 -20.26 8.04
N GLY A 642 -19.90 -21.23 8.78
CA GLY A 642 -20.35 -22.61 8.64
C GLY A 642 -20.00 -23.15 7.25
N ASP A 643 -21.01 -23.61 6.52
CA ASP A 643 -20.94 -24.01 5.12
C ASP A 643 -21.33 -22.88 4.14
N ARG A 644 -21.59 -21.65 4.60
CA ARG A 644 -21.94 -20.49 3.75
C ARG A 644 -20.70 -19.66 3.44
N LEU A 645 -20.42 -19.46 2.16
CA LEU A 645 -19.43 -18.51 1.65
C LEU A 645 -20.16 -17.35 0.96
N LEU A 646 -19.87 -16.13 1.41
CA LEU A 646 -20.45 -14.88 0.93
C LEU A 646 -19.35 -14.10 0.20
N LEU A 647 -19.61 -13.75 -1.06
CA LEU A 647 -18.70 -13.00 -1.93
C LEU A 647 -19.49 -11.88 -2.63
N PRO A 648 -19.12 -10.60 -2.47
CA PRO A 648 -19.64 -9.54 -3.32
C PRO A 648 -19.12 -9.76 -4.74
N ILE A 649 -20.00 -9.73 -5.75
CA ILE A 649 -19.60 -9.94 -7.14
C ILE A 649 -20.05 -8.79 -8.04
N ASN A 650 -19.18 -8.44 -8.98
CA ASN A 650 -19.49 -7.54 -10.10
C ASN A 650 -19.31 -8.32 -11.41
N ALA A 651 -20.38 -8.53 -12.18
CA ALA A 651 -20.35 -9.38 -13.37
C ALA A 651 -20.89 -8.67 -14.62
N TYR A 652 -20.17 -8.79 -15.74
CA TYR A 652 -20.57 -8.20 -17.03
C TYR A 652 -21.03 -9.28 -18.01
N SER A 653 -22.20 -9.09 -18.63
CA SER A 653 -22.79 -10.06 -19.56
C SER A 653 -23.52 -9.39 -20.73
N GLU A 654 -23.86 -10.16 -21.78
CA GLU A 654 -24.76 -9.69 -22.87
C GLU A 654 -26.16 -9.29 -22.37
N ALA A 655 -26.56 -9.71 -21.16
CA ALA A 655 -27.84 -9.35 -20.55
C ALA A 655 -27.79 -8.04 -19.75
N GLY A 656 -26.60 -7.51 -19.48
CA GLY A 656 -26.35 -6.37 -18.58
C GLY A 656 -25.22 -6.65 -17.60
N GLN A 657 -24.91 -5.64 -16.77
CA GLN A 657 -24.09 -5.80 -15.59
C GLN A 657 -24.95 -6.32 -14.42
N VAL A 658 -24.34 -7.04 -13.50
CA VAL A 658 -24.97 -7.62 -12.30
C VAL A 658 -24.08 -7.31 -11.11
N ASP A 659 -24.63 -6.72 -10.05
CA ASP A 659 -23.98 -6.62 -8.74
C ASP A 659 -24.79 -7.36 -7.67
N GLY A 660 -24.14 -7.75 -6.59
CA GLY A 660 -24.79 -8.38 -5.45
C GLY A 660 -23.87 -9.25 -4.60
N LEU A 661 -24.38 -9.66 -3.44
CA LEU A 661 -23.73 -10.68 -2.62
C LEU A 661 -24.09 -12.07 -3.13
N GLN A 662 -23.14 -12.75 -3.78
CA GLN A 662 -23.26 -14.15 -4.16
C GLN A 662 -23.16 -15.02 -2.91
N VAL A 663 -24.15 -15.90 -2.73
CA VAL A 663 -24.20 -16.85 -1.62
C VAL A 663 -23.94 -18.26 -2.15
N LEU A 664 -22.84 -18.85 -1.71
CA LEU A 664 -22.42 -20.21 -2.03
C LEU A 664 -22.54 -21.11 -0.80
N ARG A 665 -22.81 -22.40 -1.03
CA ARG A 665 -22.46 -23.46 -0.08
C ARG A 665 -21.07 -24.01 -0.44
N VAL A 666 -20.23 -24.17 0.57
CA VAL A 666 -18.94 -24.86 0.50
C VAL A 666 -19.05 -26.13 1.35
N ASP A 667 -19.01 -27.29 0.70
CA ASP A 667 -19.01 -28.60 1.33
C ASP A 667 -17.84 -29.42 0.77
N THR A 668 -17.11 -30.16 1.61
CA THR A 668 -15.90 -30.88 1.21
C THR A 668 -16.19 -32.24 0.56
N ASP A 669 -17.34 -32.86 0.88
CA ASP A 669 -17.81 -34.11 0.27
C ASP A 669 -18.71 -33.85 -0.95
N ASP A 670 -19.70 -32.94 -0.81
CA ASP A 670 -20.72 -32.63 -1.83
C ASP A 670 -20.32 -31.48 -2.80
N GLY A 671 -19.25 -30.75 -2.48
CA GLY A 671 -18.67 -29.68 -3.32
C GLY A 671 -19.32 -28.31 -3.18
N ILE A 672 -18.91 -27.38 -4.07
CA ILE A 672 -19.38 -25.99 -4.09
C ILE A 672 -20.71 -25.89 -4.85
N ALA A 673 -21.69 -25.17 -4.30
CA ALA A 673 -22.99 -24.96 -4.94
C ALA A 673 -23.53 -23.54 -4.73
N GLU A 674 -23.97 -22.89 -5.80
CA GLU A 674 -24.70 -21.62 -5.73
C GLU A 674 -26.04 -21.79 -4.99
N LEU A 675 -26.31 -20.91 -4.03
CA LEU A 675 -27.61 -20.82 -3.33
C LEU A 675 -28.45 -19.66 -3.87
N GLY A 676 -27.80 -18.55 -4.27
CA GLY A 676 -28.41 -17.43 -4.96
C GLY A 676 -27.61 -16.14 -4.82
N LEU A 677 -28.13 -15.05 -5.39
CA LEU A 677 -27.55 -13.72 -5.39
C LEU A 677 -28.48 -12.75 -4.65
N ILE A 678 -27.94 -11.97 -3.71
CA ILE A 678 -28.64 -10.84 -3.10
C ILE A 678 -28.21 -9.57 -3.85
N SER A 679 -28.95 -9.22 -4.91
CA SER A 679 -28.75 -7.97 -5.66
C SER A 679 -29.24 -6.76 -4.86
N HIS A 680 -28.59 -5.61 -5.06
CA HIS A 680 -28.97 -4.31 -4.49
C HIS A 680 -29.62 -3.37 -5.53
N ASP A 681 -29.92 -3.86 -6.74
CA ASP A 681 -30.42 -3.05 -7.89
C ASP A 681 -31.76 -2.34 -7.59
N ASP A 682 -32.64 -2.96 -6.81
CA ASP A 682 -33.96 -2.39 -6.45
C ASP A 682 -33.89 -1.32 -5.33
N LEU A 683 -32.71 -1.05 -4.74
CA LEU A 683 -32.56 -0.04 -3.66
C LEU A 683 -32.72 1.41 -4.15
N VAL A 684 -32.21 1.74 -5.34
CA VAL A 684 -32.14 3.12 -5.85
C VAL A 684 -32.60 3.18 -7.32
N PRO A 685 -33.65 3.94 -7.66
CA PRO A 685 -34.14 4.01 -9.03
C PRO A 685 -33.39 5.08 -9.84
N GLY A 686 -32.34 4.70 -10.56
CA GLY A 686 -31.58 5.63 -11.40
C GLY A 686 -30.44 4.96 -12.19
N ASP A 687 -29.42 5.75 -12.48
CA ASP A 687 -28.13 5.30 -13.02
C ASP A 687 -27.08 5.09 -11.88
N ASP A 688 -27.49 5.23 -10.61
CA ASP A 688 -26.67 5.01 -9.42
C ASP A 688 -26.31 3.52 -9.28
N TYR A 689 -25.01 3.21 -9.21
CA TYR A 689 -24.54 1.83 -9.23
C TYR A 689 -24.34 1.24 -7.81
N PRO A 690 -25.13 0.24 -7.38
CA PRO A 690 -25.28 -0.13 -5.97
C PRO A 690 -24.27 -1.23 -5.55
N HIS A 691 -23.00 -1.03 -5.90
CA HIS A 691 -21.92 -2.01 -5.73
C HIS A 691 -21.74 -2.52 -4.30
N VAL A 692 -21.92 -3.82 -4.08
CA VAL A 692 -21.78 -4.51 -2.79
C VAL A 692 -20.30 -4.67 -2.45
N GLU A 693 -19.93 -4.30 -1.22
CA GLU A 693 -18.53 -4.28 -0.76
C GLU A 693 -18.31 -5.23 0.42
N ARG A 694 -19.35 -5.51 1.22
CA ARG A 694 -19.26 -6.25 2.49
C ARG A 694 -20.49 -7.08 2.79
N SER A 695 -20.31 -8.05 3.68
CA SER A 695 -21.40 -8.70 4.41
C SER A 695 -21.06 -8.92 5.88
N VAL A 696 -22.06 -8.90 6.75
CA VAL A 696 -21.96 -9.41 8.12
C VAL A 696 -23.16 -10.31 8.42
N ILE A 697 -23.04 -11.16 9.43
CA ILE A 697 -24.09 -12.12 9.82
C ILE A 697 -24.56 -11.83 11.24
N ILE A 698 -25.87 -11.88 11.47
CA ILE A 698 -26.47 -11.79 12.81
C ILE A 698 -27.62 -12.80 12.92
N GLY A 699 -27.47 -13.80 13.79
CA GLY A 699 -28.43 -14.88 13.96
C GLY A 699 -28.58 -15.73 12.70
N ASP A 700 -29.79 -15.75 12.14
CA ASP A 700 -30.12 -16.39 10.85
C ASP A 700 -30.24 -15.38 9.69
N GLY A 701 -29.71 -14.16 9.88
CA GLY A 701 -29.72 -13.09 8.88
C GLY A 701 -28.34 -12.81 8.29
N ILE A 702 -28.29 -12.68 6.96
CA ILE A 702 -27.19 -12.10 6.18
C ILE A 702 -27.48 -10.61 6.02
N TYR A 703 -26.48 -9.76 6.23
CA TYR A 703 -26.57 -8.30 6.08
C TYR A 703 -25.55 -7.85 5.05
N SER A 704 -25.99 -7.70 3.79
CA SER A 704 -25.16 -7.22 2.69
C SER A 704 -25.13 -5.69 2.68
N VAL A 705 -23.97 -5.10 2.42
CA VAL A 705 -23.73 -3.65 2.42
C VAL A 705 -23.09 -3.24 1.10
N SER A 706 -23.67 -2.20 0.49
CA SER A 706 -23.21 -1.59 -0.77
C SER A 706 -23.01 -0.09 -0.65
N THR A 707 -22.45 0.50 -1.71
CA THR A 707 -22.27 1.94 -1.91
C THR A 707 -23.49 2.80 -1.50
N VAL A 708 -24.71 2.29 -1.72
CA VAL A 708 -25.98 3.02 -1.52
C VAL A 708 -26.80 2.56 -0.32
N GLY A 709 -26.52 1.42 0.30
CA GLY A 709 -27.40 0.91 1.35
C GLY A 709 -27.07 -0.49 1.90
N ILE A 710 -27.99 -0.97 2.74
CA ILE A 710 -27.89 -2.25 3.46
C ILE A 710 -29.18 -3.07 3.25
N ILE A 711 -29.03 -4.36 2.97
CA ILE A 711 -30.13 -5.34 2.89
C ILE A 711 -29.94 -6.40 3.98
N ALA A 712 -31.03 -6.78 4.64
CA ALA A 712 -31.07 -7.92 5.57
C ALA A 712 -31.89 -9.05 4.94
N SER A 713 -31.27 -10.21 4.71
CA SER A 713 -31.87 -11.39 4.07
C SER A 713 -31.76 -12.64 4.94
N GLY A 714 -32.63 -13.63 4.73
CA GLY A 714 -32.58 -14.89 5.47
C GLY A 714 -31.52 -15.87 4.97
N MET A 715 -30.78 -16.51 5.88
CA MET A 715 -29.64 -17.41 5.59
C MET A 715 -29.95 -18.61 4.67
N GLU A 716 -31.20 -19.08 4.64
CA GLU A 716 -31.57 -20.37 4.02
C GLU A 716 -32.44 -20.25 2.77
N ALA A 717 -33.27 -19.20 2.66
CA ALA A 717 -34.13 -18.96 1.50
C ALA A 717 -33.82 -17.63 0.79
N LEU A 718 -32.82 -16.89 1.28
CA LEU A 718 -32.34 -15.61 0.75
C LEU A 718 -33.45 -14.57 0.57
N GLU A 719 -34.50 -14.67 1.39
CA GLU A 719 -35.63 -13.75 1.34
C GLU A 719 -35.25 -12.41 1.96
N GLU A 720 -35.52 -11.30 1.26
CA GLU A 720 -35.40 -9.96 1.84
C GLU A 720 -36.34 -9.84 3.04
N ARG A 721 -35.78 -9.42 4.18
CA ARG A 721 -36.49 -9.19 5.44
C ARG A 721 -36.68 -7.70 5.71
N ALA A 722 -35.66 -6.90 5.37
CA ALA A 722 -35.67 -5.44 5.40
C ALA A 722 -34.55 -4.88 4.50
N HIS A 723 -34.64 -3.60 4.17
CA HIS A 723 -33.54 -2.83 3.58
C HIS A 723 -33.53 -1.39 4.10
N ALA A 724 -32.39 -0.71 3.97
CA ALA A 724 -32.28 0.73 4.17
C ALA A 724 -31.29 1.35 3.17
N VAL A 725 -31.74 2.38 2.46
CA VAL A 725 -30.86 3.25 1.65
C VAL A 725 -30.14 4.21 2.60
N PHE A 726 -28.84 4.41 2.39
CA PHE A 726 -28.05 5.31 3.21
C PHE A 726 -28.46 6.78 2.99
N PRO A 727 -28.41 7.63 4.03
CA PRO A 727 -28.63 9.05 3.87
C PRO A 727 -27.54 9.63 2.95
N SER A 728 -27.96 10.47 2.00
CA SER A 728 -27.05 11.37 1.27
C SER A 728 -26.25 12.23 2.25
N ASP A 729 -25.05 12.67 1.85
CA ASP A 729 -24.15 13.50 2.65
C ASP A 729 -24.85 14.50 3.58
N PRO A 730 -24.40 14.62 4.84
CA PRO A 730 -24.93 15.60 5.78
C PRO A 730 -24.69 17.02 5.24
N ALA A 731 -25.76 17.66 4.76
CA ALA A 731 -25.71 18.98 4.13
C ALA A 731 -24.79 19.94 4.92
N PRO A 732 -23.80 20.56 4.25
CA PRO A 732 -22.56 21.02 4.88
C PRO A 732 -22.84 21.89 6.10
N SER A 733 -22.36 21.42 7.26
CA SER A 733 -22.89 21.83 8.57
C SER A 733 -22.99 23.35 8.70
N GLY A 734 -24.22 23.84 8.86
CA GLY A 734 -24.58 25.24 8.60
C GLY A 734 -23.89 26.24 9.53
N GLY A 735 -22.69 26.68 9.15
CA GLY A 735 -21.98 27.80 9.77
C GLY A 735 -22.90 29.03 9.82
N GLY A 736 -23.14 29.55 11.02
CA GLY A 736 -24.30 30.39 11.29
C GLY A 736 -24.34 31.71 10.51
N GLY A 737 -25.19 31.77 9.47
CA GLY A 737 -25.84 33.01 9.04
C GLY A 737 -24.97 34.08 8.37
N GLY A 738 -23.90 33.71 7.67
CA GLY A 738 -23.16 34.60 6.78
C GLY A 738 -23.73 34.59 5.36
N GLY A 739 -24.83 35.29 5.10
CA GLY A 739 -25.50 35.26 3.80
C GLY A 739 -24.66 35.86 2.67
N PHE A 740 -24.29 35.04 1.68
CA PHE A 740 -23.69 35.49 0.43
C PHE A 740 -24.71 36.36 -0.34
N ILE A 741 -24.46 37.67 -0.37
CA ILE A 741 -25.08 38.58 -1.34
C ILE A 741 -24.23 38.54 -2.60
N GLU A 742 -24.84 38.26 -3.75
CA GLU A 742 -24.19 38.43 -5.05
C GLU A 742 -23.80 39.90 -5.24
N GLY A 743 -22.50 40.20 -5.13
CA GLY A 743 -21.96 41.54 -5.24
C GLY A 743 -20.52 41.51 -5.74
N GLY A 744 -20.30 41.96 -6.98
CA GLY A 744 -18.98 42.03 -7.59
C GLY A 744 -18.03 43.02 -6.89
N PRO A 745 -16.72 42.98 -7.22
CA PRO A 745 -15.69 43.71 -6.48
C PRO A 745 -15.92 45.22 -6.47
N THR A 746 -15.72 45.83 -5.30
CA THR A 746 -15.85 47.28 -5.08
C THR A 746 -14.84 48.06 -5.93
N GLY A 747 -15.33 48.78 -6.93
CA GLY A 747 -14.49 49.58 -7.83
C GLY A 747 -13.77 50.72 -7.11
N ILE A 748 -12.44 50.69 -7.12
CA ILE A 748 -11.58 51.80 -6.69
C ILE A 748 -11.56 52.86 -7.80
N ASP A 749 -11.70 54.14 -7.45
CA ASP A 749 -11.53 55.21 -8.43
C ASP A 749 -10.06 55.47 -8.80
N ARG A 750 -9.83 56.29 -9.83
CA ARG A 750 -8.47 56.60 -10.32
C ARG A 750 -7.65 57.52 -9.39
N GLU A 751 -8.19 57.92 -8.24
CA GLU A 751 -7.46 58.64 -7.19
C GLU A 751 -7.35 57.82 -5.88
N GLY A 752 -7.74 56.54 -5.91
CA GLY A 752 -7.42 55.56 -4.87
C GLY A 752 -8.31 55.62 -3.63
N LYS A 753 -9.58 55.99 -3.75
CA LYS A 753 -10.51 56.04 -2.60
C LYS A 753 -11.69 55.05 -2.69
N PRO A 754 -12.12 54.47 -1.55
CA PRO A 754 -13.39 53.75 -1.47
C PRO A 754 -14.57 54.69 -1.69
N THR A 755 -15.64 54.18 -2.31
CA THR A 755 -16.92 54.88 -2.46
C THR A 755 -17.96 54.29 -1.50
N GLU A 756 -18.67 55.14 -0.75
CA GLU A 756 -19.75 54.68 0.15
C GLU A 756 -21.01 54.32 -0.66
N PRO A 757 -21.68 53.18 -0.36
CA PRO A 757 -22.98 52.85 -0.93
C PRO A 757 -24.09 53.72 -0.34
N ALA A 758 -25.06 54.09 -1.18
CA ALA A 758 -26.26 54.81 -0.74
C ALA A 758 -27.25 53.87 0.00
N PRO A 759 -28.04 54.39 0.97
CA PRO A 759 -29.00 53.56 1.70
C PRO A 759 -30.19 53.14 0.81
N SER A 760 -30.61 51.89 0.94
CA SER A 760 -31.85 51.37 0.34
C SER A 760 -33.09 51.75 1.17
N GLU A 761 -34.16 52.16 0.49
CA GLU A 761 -35.49 52.28 1.08
C GLU A 761 -36.28 50.95 0.97
N ASP A 762 -37.48 50.93 1.55
CA ASP A 762 -38.49 49.85 1.54
C ASP A 762 -38.22 48.55 2.32
N ALA A 763 -38.58 48.59 3.61
CA ALA A 763 -39.16 47.47 4.34
C ALA A 763 -40.47 47.94 5.04
N PRO A 764 -41.59 47.17 4.98
CA PRO A 764 -42.89 47.67 5.44
C PRO A 764 -43.17 47.47 6.94
N GLN A 765 -42.95 48.54 7.71
CA GLN A 765 -43.39 48.81 9.11
C GLN A 765 -42.71 48.04 10.25
#